data_AF-A0A8B7V9U4-F1
#
_entry.id   AF-A0A8B7V9U4-F1
#
_cell.length_a   1.000
_cell.length_b   1.000
_cell.length_c   1.000
_cell.angle_alpha   90.00
_cell.angle_beta   90.00
_cell.angle_gamma   90.00
#
_symmetry.space_group_name_H-M   'P 1'
#
loop_
_entity.id
_entity.type
_entity.pdbx_description
1 polymer ?
#
loop_
_entity_poly.entity_id
_entity_poly.type
_entity_poly.pdbx_seq_one_letter_code
_entity_poly.pdbx_strand_id
1 'polypeptide(L)'
;MVHSCYSLSDQLELNPDFSRPNKKYTWNDVGQLVEKLKKEWNILCITDVVYNHTAANSKWIQEHPESAYNLVNSPHLKPAWVLDRALWHFSCDVADGRYRERGIPALIENDQHMNCIRKIMWEDIFPKLHLWEFFQVDVHKSVEQFRRLLTQENRQVTKSDPQKHLEIIQDPEYRRLGCTVDMNVALATFIPHNHGPAAVEECCNWFCKRIEELNSEKHQLVNCHQEQAVNCLLGNVFYERLAGHGPKLGPVTRKHPLVTRYFTFPFEEMASSTEEAMIHLPNKACFLMAHNGWVMGDDPLRNFAEPGSNVYLRRELICWGDSVKLRYGNKPEDCPYLWAHMKKYTEITATYFQGVRLDNCHSTPLHVAEYMLDAARKLQPNLYVVAELFTGSEELDNIFVTRLGISSLIREAMSACDSHEEGRLVYRYGGEPVGSFVQPCLRPLMPAIAHALFMDITHDNECPVVHRSAYDALPSTTIISMACCASGSTRGYDELVPHQISVVSEERFYTKWNPGASPSNTGDVNFQSGIIAARCAINKLHQELGAKGFIQVYVDQVDEDIVAVTRHSPSIHQSVVAVSRTAFRNPKTAFYSKEVPQMCIPGKIEEVVLEARTIERNTNPYRKDENSINGMPNITVEIREHIQLHESKIVKQVGIATKGPNEYIQEIEFENLSPGSVIIFRVSLDPHAQVAVGILRNHLTQFSPHFKSGSLAVDNSDPILKIPFAS
;
A
#
# COMPACT_ATOMS: atom_id res chain seq x y z
N MET A 1 20.79 3.24 13.83
CA MET A 1 20.05 2.22 13.06
C MET A 1 18.59 2.62 13.08
N VAL A 2 17.89 2.38 11.99
CA VAL A 2 16.43 2.53 11.92
C VAL A 2 15.85 1.20 12.37
N HIS A 3 14.92 1.19 13.33
CA HIS A 3 14.32 -0.02 13.90
C HIS A 3 12.98 -0.34 13.22
N SER A 4 12.91 -0.16 11.90
CA SER A 4 11.71 -0.43 11.12
C SER A 4 11.36 -1.92 11.13
N CYS A 5 10.09 -2.26 11.37
CA CYS A 5 9.59 -3.64 11.28
C CYS A 5 9.65 -4.22 9.87
N TYR A 6 9.76 -3.39 8.83
CA TYR A 6 9.84 -3.82 7.43
C TYR A 6 11.28 -3.91 6.92
N SER A 7 12.24 -3.28 7.63
CA SER A 7 13.67 -3.39 7.32
C SER A 7 14.27 -4.60 8.04
N LEU A 8 14.02 -5.79 7.50
CA LEU A 8 14.43 -7.06 8.12
C LEU A 8 15.93 -7.29 7.94
N SER A 9 16.68 -7.40 9.05
CA SER A 9 18.13 -7.69 9.01
C SER A 9 18.47 -9.17 8.78
N ASP A 10 17.56 -10.06 9.16
CA ASP A 10 17.58 -11.48 8.84
C ASP A 10 16.14 -12.03 8.86
N GLN A 11 15.65 -12.47 7.70
CA GLN A 11 14.30 -13.01 7.53
C GLN A 11 14.14 -14.41 8.17
N LEU A 12 15.24 -15.13 8.42
CA LEU A 12 15.21 -16.50 8.92
C LEU A 12 15.30 -16.57 10.44
N GLU A 13 15.68 -15.48 11.09
CA GLU A 13 15.78 -15.39 12.55
C GLU A 13 14.64 -14.57 13.16
N LEU A 14 14.33 -14.87 14.43
CA LEU A 14 13.43 -14.05 15.22
C LEU A 14 14.17 -12.86 15.81
N ASN A 15 13.45 -11.77 16.04
CA ASN A 15 13.99 -10.61 16.75
C ASN A 15 14.58 -11.07 18.12
N PRO A 16 15.88 -10.83 18.37
CA PRO A 16 16.54 -11.25 19.60
C PRO A 16 15.94 -10.62 20.86
N ASP A 17 15.28 -9.46 20.75
CA ASP A 17 14.65 -8.76 21.87
C ASP A 17 13.48 -9.53 22.49
N PHE A 18 12.89 -10.47 21.75
CA PHE A 18 11.89 -11.38 22.31
C PHE A 18 12.49 -12.41 23.27
N SER A 19 13.80 -12.68 23.15
CA SER A 19 14.52 -13.62 24.02
C SER A 19 14.81 -13.02 25.38
N ARG A 20 14.76 -13.86 26.41
CA ARG A 20 15.12 -13.51 27.79
C ARG A 20 16.49 -14.11 28.12
N PRO A 21 17.23 -13.61 29.13
CA PRO A 21 18.54 -14.16 29.50
C PRO A 21 18.58 -15.68 29.67
N ASN A 22 17.46 -16.29 30.09
CA ASN A 22 17.34 -17.72 30.37
C ASN A 22 16.62 -18.52 29.26
N LYS A 23 16.10 -17.88 28.21
CA LYS A 23 15.37 -18.55 27.12
C LYS A 23 15.49 -17.78 25.82
N LYS A 24 16.11 -18.41 24.81
CA LYS A 24 16.01 -17.99 23.41
C LYS A 24 14.74 -18.57 22.81
N TYR A 25 13.87 -17.72 22.27
CA TYR A 25 12.68 -18.18 21.57
C TYR A 25 13.02 -18.51 20.11
N THR A 26 12.31 -19.50 19.58
CA THR A 26 12.47 -20.02 18.21
C THR A 26 11.16 -19.95 17.46
N TRP A 27 11.20 -20.16 16.14
CA TRP A 27 9.97 -20.27 15.33
C TRP A 27 9.01 -21.35 15.83
N ASN A 28 9.52 -22.41 16.48
CA ASN A 28 8.67 -23.42 17.11
C ASN A 28 7.87 -22.85 18.31
N ASP A 29 8.47 -21.97 19.12
CA ASP A 29 7.75 -21.29 20.20
C ASP A 29 6.66 -20.36 19.63
N VAL A 30 6.95 -19.68 18.51
CA VAL A 30 5.95 -18.87 17.79
C VAL A 30 4.82 -19.75 17.26
N GLY A 31 5.14 -20.90 16.67
CA GLY A 31 4.15 -21.89 16.24
C GLY A 31 3.24 -22.37 17.36
N GLN A 32 3.79 -22.63 18.54
CA GLN A 32 3.00 -22.99 19.73
C GLN A 32 2.07 -21.84 20.17
N LEU A 33 2.54 -20.59 20.10
CA LEU A 33 1.71 -19.42 20.39
C LEU A 33 0.57 -19.28 19.38
N VAL A 34 0.86 -19.39 18.08
CA VAL A 34 -0.17 -19.31 17.02
C VAL A 34 -1.22 -20.42 17.19
N GLU A 35 -0.78 -21.65 17.46
CA GLU A 35 -1.70 -22.76 17.72
C GLU A 35 -2.53 -22.56 18.99
N LYS A 36 -1.96 -21.92 20.02
CA LYS A 36 -2.71 -21.51 21.22
C LYS A 36 -3.79 -20.49 20.89
N LEU A 37 -3.44 -19.42 20.16
CA LEU A 37 -4.39 -18.37 19.74
C LEU A 37 -5.55 -18.97 18.94
N LYS A 38 -5.25 -19.92 18.06
CA LYS A 38 -6.24 -20.63 17.25
C LYS A 38 -7.16 -21.51 18.10
N LYS A 39 -6.61 -22.36 18.97
CA LYS A 39 -7.39 -23.38 19.71
C LYS A 39 -8.12 -22.80 20.92
N GLU A 40 -7.51 -21.86 21.63
CA GLU A 40 -8.09 -21.31 22.86
C GLU A 40 -8.94 -20.08 22.59
N TRP A 41 -8.54 -19.22 21.63
CA TRP A 41 -9.17 -17.90 21.43
C TRP A 41 -9.91 -17.78 20.09
N ASN A 42 -9.89 -18.82 19.26
CA ASN A 42 -10.47 -18.82 17.90
C ASN A 42 -9.89 -17.71 17.01
N ILE A 43 -8.61 -17.38 17.18
CA ILE A 43 -7.90 -16.37 16.40
C ILE A 43 -6.95 -17.07 15.42
N LEU A 44 -7.12 -16.79 14.12
CA LEU A 44 -6.15 -17.16 13.09
C LEU A 44 -5.09 -16.07 12.97
N CYS A 45 -3.84 -16.46 12.72
CA CYS A 45 -2.74 -15.52 12.58
C CYS A 45 -2.24 -15.51 11.14
N ILE A 46 -2.10 -14.30 10.61
CA ILE A 46 -1.38 -14.02 9.36
C ILE A 46 -0.19 -13.11 9.67
N THR A 47 0.78 -13.04 8.76
CA THR A 47 1.98 -12.21 8.95
C THR A 47 2.37 -11.52 7.64
N ASP A 48 2.97 -10.34 7.74
CA ASP A 48 3.56 -9.68 6.59
C ASP A 48 4.74 -10.47 6.03
N VAL A 49 4.86 -10.47 4.70
CA VAL A 49 6.04 -10.96 4.00
C VAL A 49 6.62 -9.85 3.13
N VAL A 50 7.93 -9.64 3.28
CA VAL A 50 8.68 -8.61 2.56
C VAL A 50 9.63 -9.28 1.57
N TYR A 51 9.29 -9.23 0.28
CA TYR A 51 10.14 -9.80 -0.78
C TYR A 51 10.98 -8.76 -1.50
N ASN A 52 10.66 -7.47 -1.37
CA ASN A 52 11.26 -6.41 -2.19
C ASN A 52 12.64 -5.96 -1.71
N HIS A 53 12.88 -6.05 -0.41
CA HIS A 53 14.05 -5.46 0.23
C HIS A 53 14.47 -6.21 1.50
N THR A 54 15.68 -5.91 1.97
CA THR A 54 16.23 -6.33 3.28
C THR A 54 16.93 -5.14 3.91
N ALA A 55 17.22 -5.18 5.21
CA ALA A 55 17.94 -4.10 5.86
C ALA A 55 19.35 -3.92 5.26
N ALA A 56 19.80 -2.68 5.07
CA ALA A 56 21.11 -2.36 4.52
C ALA A 56 22.28 -2.87 5.37
N ASN A 57 22.04 -3.16 6.65
CA ASN A 57 23.01 -3.74 7.58
C ASN A 57 22.91 -5.27 7.73
N SER A 58 22.12 -5.95 6.89
CA SER A 58 22.00 -7.41 6.92
C SER A 58 23.37 -8.07 6.73
N LYS A 59 23.74 -9.04 7.57
CA LYS A 59 25.05 -9.71 7.43
C LYS A 59 25.14 -10.54 6.16
N TRP A 60 24.07 -11.27 5.85
CA TRP A 60 24.00 -12.13 4.68
C TRP A 60 24.12 -11.35 3.36
N ILE A 61 23.73 -10.07 3.31
CA ILE A 61 23.91 -9.25 2.09
C ILE A 61 25.39 -8.88 1.88
N GLN A 62 26.19 -8.82 2.94
CA GLN A 62 27.64 -8.60 2.82
C GLN A 62 28.34 -9.87 2.33
N GLU A 63 27.83 -11.05 2.68
CA GLU A 63 28.33 -12.33 2.18
C GLU A 63 27.88 -12.59 0.73
N HIS A 64 26.66 -12.14 0.40
CA HIS A 64 26.01 -12.33 -0.90
C HIS A 64 25.59 -11.01 -1.56
N PRO A 65 26.55 -10.11 -1.89
CA PRO A 65 26.25 -8.79 -2.44
C PRO A 65 25.56 -8.84 -3.81
N GLU A 66 25.66 -9.97 -4.52
CA GLU A 66 24.93 -10.24 -5.76
C GLU A 66 23.41 -10.32 -5.57
N SER A 67 22.91 -10.42 -4.33
CA SER A 67 21.48 -10.43 -4.02
C SER A 67 20.83 -9.04 -4.05
N ALA A 68 21.64 -7.98 -4.14
CA ALA A 68 21.16 -6.61 -4.31
C ALA A 68 21.48 -6.06 -5.71
N TYR A 69 20.74 -5.02 -6.12
CA TYR A 69 21.17 -4.19 -7.25
C TYR A 69 22.44 -3.42 -6.82
N ASN A 70 23.58 -3.71 -7.44
CA ASN A 70 24.87 -3.08 -7.14
C ASN A 70 25.60 -2.65 -8.42
N LEU A 71 26.71 -1.91 -8.29
CA LEU A 71 27.38 -1.34 -9.46
C LEU A 71 28.16 -2.34 -10.33
N VAL A 72 28.29 -3.61 -9.89
CA VAL A 72 28.89 -4.69 -10.69
C VAL A 72 27.81 -5.37 -11.55
N ASN A 73 26.69 -5.75 -10.94
CA ASN A 73 25.62 -6.47 -11.63
C ASN A 73 24.59 -5.55 -12.32
N SER A 74 24.59 -4.26 -11.97
CA SER A 74 23.67 -3.24 -12.45
C SER A 74 24.46 -1.97 -12.85
N PRO A 75 25.35 -2.06 -13.85
CA PRO A 75 26.25 -0.97 -14.23
C PRO A 75 25.51 0.30 -14.69
N HIS A 76 24.26 0.19 -15.16
CA HIS A 76 23.41 1.33 -15.51
C HIS A 76 23.12 2.27 -14.34
N LEU A 77 23.35 1.84 -13.10
CA LEU A 77 23.20 2.66 -11.90
C LEU A 77 24.44 3.50 -11.56
N LYS A 78 25.59 3.30 -12.24
CA LYS A 78 26.83 4.06 -11.97
C LYS A 78 26.64 5.59 -12.06
N PRO A 79 25.97 6.16 -13.09
CA PRO A 79 25.74 7.60 -13.15
C PRO A 79 24.89 8.11 -11.97
N ALA A 80 23.89 7.33 -11.56
CA ALA A 80 23.03 7.68 -10.43
C ALA A 80 23.77 7.65 -9.10
N TRP A 81 24.69 6.69 -8.92
CA TRP A 81 25.53 6.60 -7.73
C TRP A 81 26.51 7.78 -7.64
N VAL A 82 27.12 8.20 -8.75
CA VAL A 82 28.00 9.39 -8.80
C VAL A 82 27.24 10.63 -8.35
N LEU A 83 26.00 10.80 -8.83
CA LEU A 83 25.11 11.87 -8.35
C LEU A 83 24.77 11.74 -6.86
N ASP A 84 24.43 10.54 -6.38
CA ASP A 84 24.08 10.31 -4.97
C ASP A 84 25.24 10.68 -4.02
N ARG A 85 26.48 10.30 -4.37
CA ARG A 85 27.67 10.70 -3.60
C ARG A 85 27.90 12.20 -3.63
N ALA A 86 27.73 12.85 -4.77
CA ALA A 86 27.85 14.30 -4.88
C ALA A 86 26.83 15.03 -3.98
N LEU A 87 25.58 14.54 -3.94
CA LEU A 87 24.52 15.08 -3.08
C LEU A 87 24.79 14.85 -1.59
N TRP A 88 25.43 13.74 -1.22
CA TRP A 88 25.89 13.50 0.14
C TRP A 88 26.96 14.52 0.56
N HIS A 89 28.01 14.69 -0.24
CA HIS A 89 29.05 15.69 0.02
C HIS A 89 28.48 17.10 0.09
N PHE A 90 27.55 17.44 -0.81
CA PHE A 90 26.84 18.71 -0.77
C PHE A 90 26.04 18.88 0.53
N SER A 91 25.34 17.83 0.99
CA SER A 91 24.62 17.85 2.28
C SER A 91 25.56 18.07 3.47
N CYS A 92 26.72 17.42 3.47
CA CYS A 92 27.75 17.60 4.49
C CYS A 92 28.30 19.03 4.50
N ASP A 93 28.61 19.59 3.33
CA ASP A 93 29.11 20.95 3.20
C ASP A 93 28.07 22.00 3.65
N VAL A 94 26.78 21.76 3.37
CA VAL A 94 25.68 22.61 3.86
C VAL A 94 25.55 22.50 5.38
N ALA A 95 25.61 21.30 5.94
CA ALA A 95 25.59 21.08 7.39
C ALA A 95 26.78 21.75 8.10
N ASP A 96 27.96 21.73 7.48
CA ASP A 96 29.18 22.37 7.97
C ASP A 96 29.18 23.90 7.73
N GLY A 97 28.14 24.45 7.09
CA GLY A 97 27.95 25.88 6.87
C GLY A 97 28.77 26.49 5.72
N ARG A 98 29.40 25.68 4.87
CA ARG A 98 30.29 26.14 3.78
C ARG A 98 29.56 26.92 2.68
N TYR A 99 28.25 26.68 2.52
CA TYR A 99 27.42 27.37 1.54
C TYR A 99 26.63 28.56 2.12
N ARG A 100 26.88 28.95 3.38
CA ARG A 100 26.16 30.04 4.04
C ARG A 100 26.30 31.38 3.29
N GLU A 101 27.50 31.71 2.84
CA GLU A 101 27.77 32.95 2.09
C GLU A 101 27.15 32.94 0.68
N ARG A 102 26.78 31.76 0.19
CA ARG A 102 26.08 31.56 -1.09
C ARG A 102 24.56 31.44 -0.93
N GLY A 103 24.04 31.73 0.26
CA GLY A 103 22.61 31.78 0.55
C GLY A 103 21.99 30.45 0.95
N ILE A 104 22.79 29.42 1.30
CA ILE A 104 22.29 28.14 1.83
C ILE A 104 22.82 27.93 3.25
N PRO A 105 22.07 28.37 4.28
CA PRO A 105 22.35 27.96 5.66
C PRO A 105 21.94 26.50 5.91
N ALA A 106 22.41 25.91 7.02
CA ALA A 106 21.96 24.58 7.44
C ALA A 106 20.44 24.54 7.74
N LEU A 107 19.85 25.62 8.24
CA LEU A 107 18.41 25.73 8.47
C LEU A 107 17.70 26.31 7.24
N ILE A 108 16.96 25.48 6.52
CA ILE A 108 16.21 25.88 5.32
C ILE A 108 14.81 26.35 5.74
N GLU A 109 14.46 27.62 5.44
CA GLU A 109 13.23 28.25 5.94
C GLU A 109 12.38 28.93 4.86
N ASN A 110 12.90 29.09 3.64
CA ASN A 110 12.24 29.90 2.61
C ASN A 110 12.62 29.47 1.19
N ASP A 111 11.84 29.96 0.21
CA ASP A 111 12.04 29.68 -1.22
C ASP A 111 13.33 30.26 -1.79
N GLN A 112 13.90 31.29 -1.17
CA GLN A 112 15.19 31.85 -1.61
C GLN A 112 16.33 30.84 -1.40
N HIS A 113 16.34 30.14 -0.25
CA HIS A 113 17.31 29.07 0.00
C HIS A 113 17.13 27.92 -1.01
N MET A 114 15.89 27.60 -1.38
CA MET A 114 15.57 26.59 -2.40
C MET A 114 16.10 26.97 -3.79
N ASN A 115 15.95 28.24 -4.18
CA ASN A 115 16.50 28.76 -5.43
C ASN A 115 18.03 28.75 -5.43
N CYS A 116 18.67 29.04 -4.30
CA CYS A 116 20.12 28.91 -4.15
C CYS A 116 20.60 27.45 -4.31
N ILE A 117 19.87 26.48 -3.75
CA ILE A 117 20.15 25.04 -3.95
C ILE A 117 20.12 24.69 -5.44
N ARG A 118 19.05 25.11 -6.15
CA ARG A 118 18.93 24.92 -7.61
C ARG A 118 20.13 25.49 -8.36
N LYS A 119 20.53 26.71 -8.03
CA LYS A 119 21.66 27.40 -8.66
C LYS A 119 22.97 26.64 -8.47
N ILE A 120 23.25 26.19 -7.25
CA ILE A 120 24.49 25.46 -6.93
C ILE A 120 24.54 24.10 -7.63
N MET A 121 23.41 23.41 -7.76
CA MET A 121 23.33 22.17 -8.54
C MET A 121 23.81 22.36 -9.99
N TRP A 122 23.35 23.43 -10.63
CA TRP A 122 23.67 23.74 -12.03
C TRP A 122 25.06 24.34 -12.24
N GLU A 123 25.52 25.22 -11.36
CA GLU A 123 26.79 25.93 -11.53
C GLU A 123 28.00 25.16 -11.00
N ASP A 124 27.83 24.35 -9.95
CA ASP A 124 28.97 23.72 -9.26
C ASP A 124 28.95 22.21 -9.27
N ILE A 125 27.79 21.58 -9.11
CA ILE A 125 27.71 20.13 -8.92
C ILE A 125 27.74 19.45 -10.30
N PHE A 126 26.71 19.65 -11.14
CA PHE A 126 26.61 18.95 -12.42
C PHE A 126 27.81 19.14 -13.36
N PRO A 127 28.41 20.34 -13.50
CA PRO A 127 29.56 20.53 -14.38
C PRO A 127 30.77 19.68 -13.97
N LYS A 128 30.95 19.37 -12.68
CA LYS A 128 32.06 18.55 -12.17
C LYS A 128 31.81 17.05 -12.32
N LEU A 129 30.55 16.62 -12.38
CA LEU A 129 30.20 15.21 -12.46
C LEU A 129 30.31 14.65 -13.87
N HIS A 130 30.23 15.50 -14.91
CA HIS A 130 30.30 15.09 -16.31
C HIS A 130 29.39 13.89 -16.63
N LEU A 131 28.16 13.86 -16.11
CA LEU A 131 27.28 12.67 -16.16
C LEU A 131 26.95 12.23 -17.60
N TRP A 132 27.02 13.14 -18.56
CA TRP A 132 26.78 12.85 -19.97
C TRP A 132 27.82 11.93 -20.59
N GLU A 133 29.04 11.88 -20.05
CA GLU A 133 30.10 11.02 -20.58
C GLU A 133 29.73 9.54 -20.49
N PHE A 134 28.89 9.13 -19.53
CA PHE A 134 28.39 7.77 -19.41
C PHE A 134 27.50 7.33 -20.59
N PHE A 135 27.04 8.27 -21.41
CA PHE A 135 26.10 8.06 -22.52
C PHE A 135 26.69 8.46 -23.87
N GLN A 136 27.95 8.89 -23.90
CA GLN A 136 28.62 9.43 -25.08
C GLN A 136 29.70 8.49 -25.62
N VAL A 137 30.05 8.72 -26.88
CA VAL A 137 31.08 8.02 -27.64
C VAL A 137 32.37 8.85 -27.61
N ASP A 138 33.52 8.19 -27.43
CA ASP A 138 34.81 8.83 -27.66
C ASP A 138 35.00 9.14 -29.16
N VAL A 139 34.85 10.42 -29.52
CA VAL A 139 34.89 10.91 -30.90
C VAL A 139 36.22 10.54 -31.55
N HIS A 140 37.33 10.83 -30.89
CA HIS A 140 38.67 10.62 -31.44
C HIS A 140 38.94 9.13 -31.70
N LYS A 141 38.67 8.27 -30.72
CA LYS A 141 38.85 6.81 -30.89
C LYS A 141 37.97 6.25 -32.01
N SER A 142 36.73 6.73 -32.10
CA SER A 142 35.77 6.23 -33.10
C SER A 142 36.14 6.67 -34.51
N VAL A 143 36.56 7.92 -34.69
CA VAL A 143 37.03 8.44 -35.99
C VAL A 143 38.28 7.70 -36.43
N GLU A 144 39.22 7.44 -35.52
CA GLU A 144 40.43 6.69 -35.86
C GLU A 144 40.14 5.24 -36.24
N GLN A 145 39.21 4.59 -35.54
CA GLN A 145 38.72 3.26 -35.92
C GLN A 145 38.08 3.27 -37.30
N PHE A 146 37.22 4.26 -37.57
CA PHE A 146 36.56 4.43 -38.85
C PHE A 146 37.56 4.65 -40.00
N ARG A 147 38.55 5.53 -39.80
CA ARG A 147 39.65 5.79 -40.74
C ARG A 147 40.43 4.51 -41.07
N ARG A 148 40.76 3.70 -40.05
CA ARG A 148 41.43 2.41 -40.23
C ARG A 148 40.59 1.43 -41.06
N LEU A 149 39.28 1.37 -40.84
CA LEU A 149 38.39 0.47 -41.58
C LEU A 149 38.17 0.94 -43.02
N LEU A 150 38.15 2.25 -43.26
CA LEU A 150 38.04 2.83 -44.61
C LEU A 150 39.25 2.53 -45.51
N THR A 151 40.43 2.34 -44.92
CA THR A 151 41.71 2.15 -45.62
C THR A 151 42.10 0.67 -45.81
N GLN A 152 41.31 -0.28 -45.31
CA GLN A 152 41.56 -1.72 -45.49
C GLN A 152 41.17 -2.22 -46.90
N GLU A 153 42.06 -2.99 -47.54
CA GLU A 153 41.93 -3.45 -48.93
C GLU A 153 40.85 -4.54 -49.16
N ASN A 154 40.46 -5.30 -48.13
CA ASN A 154 39.42 -6.34 -48.22
C ASN A 154 38.06 -5.84 -47.70
N ARG A 155 37.43 -4.94 -48.47
CA ARG A 155 36.08 -4.43 -48.21
C ARG A 155 35.02 -5.51 -48.43
N GLN A 156 34.53 -6.15 -47.36
CA GLN A 156 33.21 -6.76 -47.36
C GLN A 156 32.19 -5.73 -46.87
N VAL A 157 31.70 -4.89 -47.78
CA VAL A 157 30.55 -4.02 -47.47
C VAL A 157 29.31 -4.91 -47.44
N THR A 158 28.95 -5.39 -46.26
CA THR A 158 27.62 -5.95 -46.04
C THR A 158 26.60 -4.86 -46.32
N LYS A 159 25.66 -5.12 -47.24
CA LYS A 159 24.52 -4.22 -47.48
C LYS A 159 23.79 -4.00 -46.15
N SER A 160 23.90 -2.80 -45.58
CA SER A 160 23.07 -2.41 -44.44
C SER A 160 21.65 -2.18 -44.92
N ASP A 161 20.68 -2.45 -44.05
CA ASP A 161 19.28 -2.10 -44.28
C ASP A 161 19.17 -0.58 -44.56
N PRO A 162 18.54 -0.14 -45.68
CA PRO A 162 18.34 1.28 -45.98
C PRO A 162 17.60 2.07 -44.90
N GLN A 163 16.91 1.41 -43.98
CA GLN A 163 16.18 2.04 -42.87
C GLN A 163 17.00 2.20 -41.58
N LYS A 164 18.22 1.62 -41.50
CA LYS A 164 19.01 1.63 -40.26
C LYS A 164 19.91 2.86 -40.18
N HIS A 165 19.58 3.80 -39.28
CA HIS A 165 20.38 5.00 -39.03
C HIS A 165 21.52 4.76 -38.03
N LEU A 166 22.56 5.60 -38.10
CA LEU A 166 23.66 5.57 -37.14
C LEU A 166 23.19 6.12 -35.79
N GLU A 167 23.27 5.30 -34.75
CA GLU A 167 22.85 5.62 -33.38
C GLU A 167 23.95 5.23 -32.37
N ILE A 168 23.92 5.87 -31.21
CA ILE A 168 24.80 5.53 -30.08
C ILE A 168 24.30 4.25 -29.42
N ILE A 169 25.18 3.26 -29.36
CA ILE A 169 25.02 1.99 -28.64
C ILE A 169 25.60 2.18 -27.22
N GLN A 170 24.74 2.07 -26.21
CA GLN A 170 25.11 2.22 -24.81
C GLN A 170 26.20 1.21 -24.40
N ASP A 171 27.24 1.67 -23.70
CA ASP A 171 28.24 0.78 -23.10
C ASP A 171 27.58 -0.09 -22.02
N PRO A 172 27.61 -1.43 -22.13
CA PRO A 172 27.04 -2.30 -21.10
C PRO A 172 27.66 -2.06 -19.73
N GLU A 173 28.93 -1.66 -19.68
CA GLU A 173 29.63 -1.36 -18.43
C GLU A 173 29.45 0.08 -17.93
N TYR A 174 28.75 0.94 -18.68
CA TYR A 174 28.57 2.36 -18.37
C TYR A 174 29.89 3.03 -17.95
N ARG A 175 30.91 2.92 -18.79
CA ARG A 175 32.16 3.70 -18.64
C ARG A 175 32.00 5.07 -19.29
N ARG A 176 32.72 6.05 -18.77
CA ARG A 176 32.83 7.39 -19.37
C ARG A 176 33.40 7.28 -20.78
N LEU A 177 32.72 7.90 -21.75
CA LEU A 177 33.00 7.84 -23.19
C LEU A 177 33.11 6.40 -23.73
N GLY A 178 32.44 5.45 -23.08
CA GLY A 178 32.51 4.03 -23.42
C GLY A 178 31.50 3.60 -24.49
N CYS A 179 30.52 4.43 -24.81
CA CYS A 179 29.51 4.08 -25.80
C CYS A 179 30.14 3.96 -27.19
N THR A 180 29.49 3.20 -28.08
CA THR A 180 30.00 2.92 -29.43
C THR A 180 28.95 3.19 -30.49
N VAL A 181 29.32 3.04 -31.77
CA VAL A 181 28.39 3.07 -32.90
C VAL A 181 28.62 1.86 -33.80
N ASP A 182 27.62 1.46 -34.56
CA ASP A 182 27.74 0.37 -35.55
C ASP A 182 28.63 0.83 -36.73
N MET A 183 29.87 0.35 -36.76
CA MET A 183 30.84 0.71 -37.79
C MET A 183 30.42 0.24 -39.19
N ASN A 184 29.62 -0.81 -39.31
CA ASN A 184 29.13 -1.24 -40.62
C ASN A 184 28.12 -0.24 -41.18
N VAL A 185 27.25 0.29 -40.31
CA VAL A 185 26.31 1.36 -40.68
C VAL A 185 27.07 2.64 -41.01
N ALA A 186 28.10 2.99 -40.22
CA ALA A 186 28.95 4.15 -40.52
C ALA A 186 29.62 4.03 -41.90
N LEU A 187 30.21 2.87 -42.22
CA LEU A 187 30.88 2.62 -43.51
C LEU A 187 29.92 2.58 -44.70
N ALA A 188 28.67 2.15 -44.49
CA ALA A 188 27.62 2.17 -45.50
C ALA A 188 27.04 3.58 -45.71
N THR A 189 27.08 4.44 -44.67
CA THR A 189 26.54 5.80 -44.70
C THR A 189 27.53 6.81 -45.29
N PHE A 190 28.80 6.73 -44.89
CA PHE A 190 29.84 7.69 -45.27
C PHE A 190 30.81 7.03 -46.27
N ILE A 191 30.44 7.06 -47.55
CA ILE A 191 31.20 6.42 -48.62
C ILE A 191 32.10 7.45 -49.32
N PRO A 192 33.42 7.23 -49.37
CA PRO A 192 34.33 8.13 -50.06
C PRO A 192 34.15 8.01 -51.58
N HIS A 193 34.17 9.15 -52.28
CA HIS A 193 34.00 9.23 -53.73
C HIS A 193 35.17 8.61 -54.51
N ASN A 194 36.35 8.50 -53.89
CA ASN A 194 37.52 7.77 -54.39
C ASN A 194 38.39 7.29 -53.22
N HIS A 195 39.41 6.47 -53.48
CA HIS A 195 40.33 5.96 -52.45
C HIS A 195 41.51 6.92 -52.16
N GLY A 196 41.42 8.19 -52.56
CA GLY A 196 42.45 9.18 -52.31
C GLY A 196 42.46 9.63 -50.83
N PRO A 197 43.63 10.02 -50.28
CA PRO A 197 43.75 10.48 -48.89
C PRO A 197 42.77 11.61 -48.53
N ALA A 198 42.51 12.54 -49.46
CA ALA A 198 41.60 13.66 -49.26
C ALA A 198 40.13 13.23 -49.12
N ALA A 199 39.67 12.24 -49.91
CA ALA A 199 38.30 11.74 -49.84
C ALA A 199 38.05 10.90 -48.57
N VAL A 200 39.07 10.17 -48.10
CA VAL A 200 39.03 9.48 -46.81
C VAL A 200 38.91 10.49 -45.66
N GLU A 201 39.70 11.57 -45.69
CA GLU A 201 39.68 12.59 -44.65
C GLU A 201 38.34 13.35 -44.63
N GLU A 202 37.76 13.67 -45.79
CA GLU A 202 36.43 14.28 -45.89
C GLU A 202 35.35 13.40 -45.24
N CYS A 203 35.35 12.09 -45.52
CA CYS A 203 34.42 11.15 -44.88
C CYS A 203 34.66 11.04 -43.36
N CYS A 204 35.92 11.08 -42.91
CA CYS A 204 36.24 11.10 -41.48
C CYS A 204 35.69 12.36 -40.81
N ASN A 205 35.75 13.51 -41.46
CA ASN A 205 35.18 14.76 -40.96
C ASN A 205 33.65 14.72 -40.87
N TRP A 206 32.97 14.16 -41.88
CA TRP A 206 31.51 13.97 -41.82
C TRP A 206 31.09 13.01 -40.71
N PHE A 207 31.82 11.89 -40.57
CA PHE A 207 31.59 10.96 -39.48
C PHE A 207 31.84 11.61 -38.11
N CYS A 208 32.95 12.35 -37.94
CA CYS A 208 33.27 13.11 -36.73
C CYS A 208 32.12 14.05 -36.35
N LYS A 209 31.66 14.86 -37.29
CA LYS A 209 30.54 15.79 -37.08
C LYS A 209 29.26 15.05 -36.68
N ARG A 210 28.96 13.90 -37.30
CA ARG A 210 27.78 13.12 -36.93
C ARG A 210 27.88 12.54 -35.51
N ILE A 211 29.06 12.08 -35.09
CA ILE A 211 29.27 11.62 -33.71
C ILE A 211 29.15 12.78 -32.72
N GLU A 212 29.67 13.96 -33.04
CA GLU A 212 29.50 15.17 -32.22
C GLU A 212 28.02 15.57 -32.08
N GLU A 213 27.24 15.50 -33.17
CA GLU A 213 25.80 15.71 -33.13
C GLU A 213 25.09 14.69 -32.22
N LEU A 214 25.37 13.40 -32.37
CA LEU A 214 24.81 12.35 -31.53
C LEU A 214 25.20 12.51 -30.05
N ASN A 215 26.45 12.89 -29.77
CA ASN A 215 26.91 13.19 -28.41
C ASN A 215 26.19 14.42 -27.84
N SER A 216 25.92 15.44 -28.66
CA SER A 216 25.13 16.61 -28.27
C SER A 216 23.69 16.24 -27.93
N GLU A 217 23.05 15.36 -28.72
CA GLU A 217 21.71 14.82 -28.42
C GLU A 217 21.69 14.09 -27.05
N LYS A 218 22.71 13.27 -26.76
CA LYS A 218 22.84 12.60 -25.45
C LYS A 218 23.09 13.57 -24.30
N HIS A 219 23.88 14.62 -24.54
CA HIS A 219 24.10 15.68 -23.55
C HIS A 219 22.79 16.40 -23.21
N GLN A 220 21.96 16.73 -24.22
CA GLN A 220 20.63 17.32 -24.01
C GLN A 220 19.71 16.38 -23.23
N LEU A 221 19.70 15.09 -23.55
CA LEU A 221 18.91 14.09 -22.82
C LEU A 221 19.31 14.04 -21.34
N VAL A 222 20.60 14.05 -21.04
CA VAL A 222 21.11 14.05 -19.66
C VAL A 222 20.76 15.35 -18.94
N ASN A 223 20.78 16.50 -19.61
CA ASN A 223 20.29 17.76 -19.04
C ASN A 223 18.80 17.65 -18.62
N CYS A 224 17.96 16.99 -19.42
CA CYS A 224 16.57 16.73 -19.02
C CYS A 224 16.47 15.86 -17.76
N HIS A 225 17.35 14.85 -17.62
CA HIS A 225 17.40 14.02 -16.41
C HIS A 225 17.90 14.80 -15.18
N GLN A 226 18.88 15.68 -15.37
CA GLN A 226 19.41 16.56 -14.33
C GLN A 226 18.35 17.57 -13.84
N GLU A 227 17.57 18.15 -14.75
CA GLU A 227 16.46 19.05 -14.37
C GLU A 227 15.43 18.31 -13.52
N GLN A 228 15.05 17.09 -13.90
CA GLN A 228 14.15 16.27 -13.10
C GLN A 228 14.75 15.93 -11.73
N ALA A 229 16.05 15.58 -11.67
CA ALA A 229 16.76 15.34 -10.41
C ALA A 229 16.74 16.55 -9.47
N VAL A 230 16.88 17.76 -9.99
CA VAL A 230 16.77 18.99 -9.22
C VAL A 230 15.34 19.21 -8.74
N ASN A 231 14.34 19.00 -9.58
CA ASN A 231 12.93 19.14 -9.19
C ASN A 231 12.56 18.18 -8.06
N CYS A 232 12.95 16.91 -8.15
CA CYS A 232 12.72 15.93 -7.11
C CYS A 232 13.48 16.25 -5.81
N LEU A 233 14.75 16.68 -5.93
CA LEU A 233 15.54 17.11 -4.78
C LEU A 233 14.86 18.27 -4.03
N LEU A 234 14.40 19.29 -4.76
CA LEU A 234 13.75 20.45 -4.15
C LEU A 234 12.38 20.08 -3.57
N GLY A 235 11.62 19.22 -4.26
CA GLY A 235 10.35 18.70 -3.74
C GLY A 235 10.53 17.95 -2.42
N ASN A 236 11.56 17.11 -2.31
CA ASN A 236 11.88 16.40 -1.07
C ASN A 236 12.30 17.37 0.05
N VAL A 237 13.22 18.30 -0.20
CA VAL A 237 13.65 19.30 0.80
C VAL A 237 12.46 20.17 1.25
N PHE A 238 11.58 20.57 0.31
CA PHE A 238 10.37 21.32 0.62
C PHE A 238 9.46 20.51 1.54
N TYR A 239 9.17 19.25 1.20
CA TYR A 239 8.32 18.38 2.02
C TYR A 239 8.92 18.18 3.42
N GLU A 240 10.19 17.81 3.52
CA GLU A 240 10.80 17.43 4.80
C GLU A 240 11.02 18.61 5.77
N ARG A 241 11.10 19.85 5.26
CA ARG A 241 11.42 21.04 6.09
C ARG A 241 10.36 22.13 6.05
N LEU A 242 9.76 22.42 4.90
CA LEU A 242 8.91 23.59 4.69
C LEU A 242 7.41 23.27 4.68
N ALA A 243 6.99 22.14 4.14
CA ALA A 243 5.57 21.77 4.05
C ALA A 243 4.93 21.65 5.45
N GLY A 244 3.74 22.23 5.64
CA GLY A 244 3.05 22.22 6.93
C GLY A 244 2.71 20.81 7.45
N HIS A 245 2.40 19.90 6.51
CA HIS A 245 2.10 18.49 6.75
C HIS A 245 3.34 17.57 6.67
N GLY A 246 4.52 18.14 6.46
CA GLY A 246 5.77 17.37 6.40
C GLY A 246 6.40 17.13 7.79
N PRO A 247 7.44 16.28 7.88
CA PRO A 247 8.02 15.85 9.15
C PRO A 247 8.81 16.92 9.93
N LYS A 248 9.07 18.10 9.34
CA LYS A 248 9.78 19.22 9.97
C LYS A 248 11.13 18.82 10.60
N LEU A 249 12.01 18.19 9.81
CA LEU A 249 13.28 17.63 10.29
C LEU A 249 14.30 18.66 10.83
N GLY A 250 14.02 19.96 10.72
CA GLY A 250 14.91 21.02 11.21
C GLY A 250 16.15 21.19 10.32
N PRO A 251 17.33 21.56 10.89
CA PRO A 251 18.51 21.86 10.11
C PRO A 251 19.10 20.62 9.40
N VAL A 252 19.77 20.85 8.27
CA VAL A 252 20.56 19.85 7.55
C VAL A 252 21.71 19.38 8.44
N THR A 253 21.80 18.06 8.63
CA THR A 253 22.85 17.39 9.39
C THR A 253 23.25 16.10 8.70
N ARG A 254 24.33 15.44 9.15
CA ARG A 254 24.68 14.10 8.64
C ARG A 254 23.60 13.04 8.94
N LYS A 255 22.81 13.23 10.02
CA LYS A 255 21.67 12.36 10.36
C LYS A 255 20.44 12.66 9.50
N HIS A 256 20.19 13.93 9.21
CA HIS A 256 19.10 14.43 8.39
C HIS A 256 19.69 15.26 7.23
N PRO A 257 20.24 14.60 6.19
CA PRO A 257 20.86 15.28 5.04
C PRO A 257 19.83 16.10 4.24
N LEU A 258 20.24 16.76 3.15
CA LEU A 258 19.29 17.46 2.28
C LEU A 258 18.31 16.48 1.66
N VAL A 259 18.80 15.30 1.25
CA VAL A 259 18.00 14.22 0.67
C VAL A 259 18.52 12.87 1.15
N THR A 260 17.64 11.88 1.23
CA THR A 260 18.00 10.50 1.55
C THR A 260 18.96 9.92 0.50
N ARG A 261 19.99 9.22 0.97
CA ARG A 261 20.93 8.49 0.11
C ARG A 261 20.21 7.33 -0.57
N TYR A 262 20.41 7.18 -1.87
CA TYR A 262 19.83 6.09 -2.66
C TYR A 262 20.71 4.85 -2.68
N PHE A 263 21.95 4.95 -2.23
CA PHE A 263 22.86 3.82 -2.19
C PHE A 263 23.51 3.64 -0.83
N THR A 264 23.78 2.38 -0.49
CA THR A 264 24.64 2.03 0.64
C THR A 264 26.09 2.40 0.29
N PHE A 265 26.79 3.00 1.25
CA PHE A 265 28.21 3.27 1.19
C PHE A 265 28.86 2.81 2.50
N PRO A 266 29.44 1.59 2.54
CA PRO A 266 29.93 0.98 3.78
C PRO A 266 31.39 1.32 4.10
N PHE A 267 32.00 2.23 3.35
CA PHE A 267 33.40 2.62 3.52
C PHE A 267 33.52 3.91 4.34
N GLU A 268 34.72 4.20 4.84
CA GLU A 268 35.02 5.50 5.42
C GLU A 268 34.85 6.61 4.38
N GLU A 269 34.41 7.79 4.81
CA GLU A 269 34.25 8.94 3.92
C GLU A 269 35.60 9.38 3.34
N MET A 270 35.65 9.59 2.03
CA MET A 270 36.85 10.00 1.32
C MET A 270 36.55 11.16 0.38
N ALA A 271 37.59 11.71 -0.25
CA ALA A 271 37.41 12.69 -1.32
C ALA A 271 36.60 12.07 -2.47
N SER A 272 35.72 12.88 -3.08
CA SER A 272 34.79 12.44 -4.15
C SER A 272 35.48 11.69 -5.29
N SER A 273 36.69 12.08 -5.70
CA SER A 273 37.44 11.41 -6.77
C SER A 273 37.90 10.00 -6.38
N THR A 274 38.30 9.80 -5.13
CA THR A 274 38.70 8.48 -4.60
C THR A 274 37.49 7.55 -4.49
N GLU A 275 36.34 8.08 -4.09
CA GLU A 275 35.09 7.33 -4.04
C GLU A 275 34.63 6.94 -5.45
N GLU A 276 34.66 7.86 -6.41
CA GLU A 276 34.28 7.57 -7.80
C GLU A 276 35.14 6.47 -8.42
N ALA A 277 36.45 6.43 -8.16
CA ALA A 277 37.32 5.35 -8.63
C ALA A 277 36.86 3.95 -8.16
N MET A 278 36.09 3.86 -7.07
CA MET A 278 35.59 2.58 -6.54
C MET A 278 34.55 1.92 -7.43
N ILE A 279 33.85 2.67 -8.28
CA ILE A 279 32.86 2.10 -9.22
C ILE A 279 33.53 1.17 -10.24
N HIS A 280 34.85 1.29 -10.42
CA HIS A 280 35.66 0.46 -11.32
C HIS A 280 36.36 -0.70 -10.60
N LEU A 281 36.19 -0.84 -9.28
CA LEU A 281 36.80 -1.89 -8.47
C LEU A 281 35.74 -2.91 -8.07
N PRO A 282 35.63 -4.09 -8.72
CA PRO A 282 34.53 -5.04 -8.48
C PRO A 282 34.37 -5.46 -7.01
N ASN A 283 35.49 -5.60 -6.29
CA ASN A 283 35.53 -5.95 -4.87
C ASN A 283 35.02 -4.84 -3.93
N LYS A 284 34.79 -3.62 -4.43
CA LYS A 284 34.18 -2.52 -3.68
C LYS A 284 32.80 -2.18 -4.26
N ALA A 285 32.70 -2.11 -5.59
CA ALA A 285 31.49 -1.78 -6.33
C ALA A 285 30.31 -2.73 -6.03
N CYS A 286 30.57 -3.98 -5.68
CA CYS A 286 29.53 -4.94 -5.29
C CYS A 286 28.81 -4.53 -3.98
N PHE A 287 29.45 -3.73 -3.13
CA PHE A 287 28.87 -3.25 -1.87
C PHE A 287 28.19 -1.88 -1.99
N LEU A 288 28.20 -1.29 -3.18
CA LEU A 288 27.50 -0.06 -3.50
C LEU A 288 26.09 -0.42 -3.98
N MET A 289 25.21 -0.70 -3.01
CA MET A 289 23.90 -1.31 -3.23
C MET A 289 22.79 -0.26 -3.31
N ALA A 290 21.88 -0.39 -4.26
CA ALA A 290 20.73 0.49 -4.41
C ALA A 290 19.68 0.22 -3.31
N HIS A 291 19.16 1.29 -2.73
CA HIS A 291 18.06 1.24 -1.79
C HIS A 291 16.72 1.06 -2.50
N ASN A 292 15.75 0.48 -1.79
CA ASN A 292 14.38 0.35 -2.27
C ASN A 292 13.53 1.56 -1.87
N GLY A 293 12.30 1.60 -2.36
CA GLY A 293 11.34 2.66 -2.11
C GLY A 293 10.11 2.46 -2.99
N TRP A 294 9.40 3.56 -3.23
CA TRP A 294 8.30 3.61 -4.17
C TRP A 294 8.39 4.85 -5.06
N VAL A 295 7.75 4.80 -6.22
CA VAL A 295 7.74 5.87 -7.22
C VAL A 295 6.29 6.24 -7.49
N MET A 296 5.97 7.52 -7.38
CA MET A 296 4.61 8.01 -7.57
C MET A 296 4.16 7.79 -9.03
N GLY A 297 3.08 7.02 -9.23
CA GLY A 297 2.48 6.78 -10.54
C GLY A 297 3.36 5.98 -11.52
N ASP A 298 4.32 5.19 -11.03
CA ASP A 298 5.12 4.31 -11.89
C ASP A 298 4.32 3.07 -12.31
N ASP A 299 4.77 2.42 -13.37
CA ASP A 299 4.17 1.19 -13.87
C ASP A 299 4.48 0.02 -12.91
N PRO A 300 3.47 -0.57 -12.22
CA PRO A 300 3.70 -1.64 -11.26
C PRO A 300 4.20 -2.94 -11.91
N LEU A 301 4.10 -3.07 -13.23
CA LEU A 301 4.64 -4.23 -13.96
C LEU A 301 6.14 -4.07 -14.29
N ARG A 302 6.70 -2.87 -14.11
CA ARG A 302 8.10 -2.57 -14.40
C ARG A 302 8.89 -2.39 -13.11
N ASN A 303 10.02 -3.09 -13.02
CA ASN A 303 10.95 -2.86 -11.94
C ASN A 303 11.79 -1.61 -12.19
N PHE A 304 11.59 -0.56 -11.40
CA PHE A 304 12.30 0.72 -11.53
C PHE A 304 13.83 0.64 -11.33
N ALA A 305 14.37 -0.47 -10.83
CA ALA A 305 15.82 -0.68 -10.71
C ALA A 305 16.45 -1.40 -11.91
N GLU A 306 15.65 -1.94 -12.83
CA GLU A 306 16.14 -2.63 -14.02
C GLU A 306 16.64 -1.66 -15.11
N PRO A 307 17.48 -2.13 -16.04
CA PRO A 307 17.91 -1.34 -17.19
C PRO A 307 16.72 -0.76 -17.97
N GLY A 308 16.85 0.48 -18.43
CA GLY A 308 15.78 1.22 -19.13
C GLY A 308 14.96 2.14 -18.21
N SER A 309 15.06 1.97 -16.89
CA SER A 309 14.56 2.94 -15.92
C SER A 309 15.62 4.02 -15.62
N ASN A 310 15.17 5.27 -15.43
CA ASN A 310 16.02 6.39 -15.03
C ASN A 310 15.70 6.91 -13.63
N VAL A 311 14.86 6.21 -12.87
CA VAL A 311 14.34 6.65 -11.55
C VAL A 311 15.45 7.05 -10.58
N TYR A 312 16.52 6.23 -10.48
CA TYR A 312 17.65 6.53 -9.60
C TYR A 312 18.45 7.75 -10.05
N LEU A 313 18.65 7.94 -11.36
CA LEU A 313 19.39 9.07 -11.92
C LEU A 313 18.59 10.37 -11.79
N ARG A 314 17.27 10.29 -12.00
CA ARG A 314 16.33 11.43 -11.93
C ARG A 314 15.83 11.73 -10.52
N ARG A 315 16.28 10.98 -9.51
CA ARG A 315 15.87 11.14 -8.11
C ARG A 315 14.35 11.04 -7.88
N GLU A 316 13.67 10.23 -8.68
CA GLU A 316 12.21 10.06 -8.63
C GLU A 316 11.76 9.11 -7.50
N LEU A 317 12.70 8.41 -6.86
CA LEU A 317 12.40 7.41 -5.81
C LEU A 317 12.15 8.08 -4.45
N ILE A 318 11.01 7.78 -3.84
CA ILE A 318 10.80 8.02 -2.41
C ILE A 318 11.48 6.87 -1.67
N CYS A 319 12.72 7.13 -1.28
CA CYS A 319 13.69 6.11 -0.88
C CYS A 319 13.60 5.75 0.61
N TRP A 320 13.63 4.45 0.91
CA TRP A 320 13.82 3.93 2.25
C TRP A 320 15.31 3.71 2.51
N GLY A 321 15.95 4.70 3.12
CA GLY A 321 17.42 4.76 3.26
C GLY A 321 18.04 3.68 4.16
N ASP A 322 17.22 2.85 4.81
CA ASP A 322 17.61 1.71 5.63
C ASP A 322 17.50 0.36 4.91
N SER A 323 16.96 0.34 3.69
CA SER A 323 16.51 -0.89 3.03
C SER A 323 17.11 -1.04 1.64
N VAL A 324 17.88 -2.10 1.40
CA VAL A 324 18.47 -2.42 0.08
C VAL A 324 17.51 -3.22 -0.78
N LYS A 325 17.42 -2.89 -2.06
CA LYS A 325 16.51 -3.55 -3.01
C LYS A 325 17.08 -4.89 -3.48
N LEU A 326 16.26 -5.93 -3.42
CA LEU A 326 16.65 -7.30 -3.76
C LEU A 326 16.56 -7.57 -5.26
N ARG A 327 17.60 -8.19 -5.83
CA ARG A 327 17.75 -8.49 -7.27
C ARG A 327 17.57 -9.98 -7.54
N TYR A 328 16.33 -10.40 -7.75
CA TYR A 328 16.00 -11.80 -8.09
C TYR A 328 16.44 -12.21 -9.50
N GLY A 329 16.38 -11.30 -10.47
CA GLY A 329 16.48 -11.65 -11.89
C GLY A 329 15.17 -12.29 -12.40
N ASN A 330 15.25 -12.96 -13.54
CA ASN A 330 14.10 -13.58 -14.21
C ASN A 330 13.80 -14.99 -13.68
N LYS A 331 14.81 -15.66 -13.12
CA LYS A 331 14.71 -17.06 -12.67
C LYS A 331 15.66 -17.35 -11.50
N PRO A 332 15.46 -18.46 -10.76
CA PRO A 332 16.30 -18.81 -9.62
C PRO A 332 17.82 -18.84 -9.92
N GLU A 333 18.22 -19.20 -11.13
CA GLU A 333 19.63 -19.30 -11.51
C GLU A 333 20.33 -17.93 -11.60
N ASP A 334 19.58 -16.84 -11.73
CA ASP A 334 20.15 -15.49 -11.85
C ASP A 334 20.67 -14.97 -10.49
N CYS A 335 20.10 -15.46 -9.38
CA CYS A 335 20.59 -15.20 -8.01
C CYS A 335 20.23 -16.36 -7.05
N PRO A 336 20.91 -17.51 -7.14
CA PRO A 336 20.49 -18.75 -6.45
C PRO A 336 20.34 -18.61 -4.94
N TYR A 337 21.25 -17.87 -4.29
CA TYR A 337 21.22 -17.64 -2.85
C TYR A 337 19.94 -16.90 -2.43
N LEU A 338 19.64 -15.76 -3.07
CA LEU A 338 18.46 -14.95 -2.74
C LEU A 338 17.16 -15.75 -2.86
N TRP A 339 16.99 -16.47 -3.96
CA TRP A 339 15.81 -17.30 -4.18
C TRP A 339 15.68 -18.40 -3.12
N ALA A 340 16.79 -19.05 -2.75
CA ALA A 340 16.78 -20.08 -1.70
C ALA A 340 16.46 -19.48 -0.31
N HIS A 341 17.07 -18.34 0.02
CA HIS A 341 16.86 -17.62 1.28
C HIS A 341 15.40 -17.19 1.44
N MET A 342 14.84 -16.55 0.41
CA MET A 342 13.46 -16.05 0.43
C MET A 342 12.42 -17.17 0.35
N LYS A 343 12.72 -18.25 -0.38
CA LYS A 343 11.90 -19.47 -0.33
C LYS A 343 11.89 -20.04 1.08
N LYS A 344 13.04 -20.12 1.75
CA LYS A 344 13.11 -20.65 3.12
C LYS A 344 12.34 -19.77 4.11
N TYR A 345 12.46 -18.46 4.00
CA TYR A 345 11.65 -17.50 4.75
C TYR A 345 10.15 -17.75 4.55
N THR A 346 9.73 -17.87 3.29
CA THR A 346 8.34 -18.13 2.92
C THR A 346 7.83 -19.47 3.47
N GLU A 347 8.64 -20.53 3.40
CA GLU A 347 8.29 -21.85 3.94
C GLU A 347 8.15 -21.83 5.47
N ILE A 348 9.04 -21.12 6.18
CA ILE A 348 8.95 -20.94 7.63
C ILE A 348 7.62 -20.24 7.97
N THR A 349 7.32 -19.14 7.29
CA THR A 349 6.07 -18.41 7.46
C THR A 349 4.84 -19.29 7.22
N ALA A 350 4.78 -20.01 6.10
CA ALA A 350 3.67 -20.88 5.76
C ALA A 350 3.51 -22.09 6.70
N THR A 351 4.59 -22.52 7.35
CA THR A 351 4.55 -23.61 8.34
C THR A 351 3.79 -23.20 9.60
N TYR A 352 3.90 -21.93 10.03
CA TYR A 352 3.37 -21.50 11.33
C TYR A 352 2.12 -20.63 11.23
N PHE A 353 1.94 -19.87 10.15
CA PHE A 353 0.81 -18.94 9.97
C PHE A 353 -0.23 -19.49 8.99
N GLN A 354 -1.49 -19.06 9.13
CA GLN A 354 -2.59 -19.49 8.24
C GLN A 354 -2.74 -18.61 6.99
N GLY A 355 -1.95 -17.54 6.91
CA GLY A 355 -1.99 -16.62 5.80
C GLY A 355 -0.84 -15.62 5.83
N VAL A 356 -0.74 -14.85 4.76
CA VAL A 356 0.27 -13.80 4.59
C VAL A 356 -0.35 -12.49 4.10
N ARG A 357 0.21 -11.37 4.53
CA ARG A 357 -0.02 -10.05 3.93
C ARG A 357 1.19 -9.71 3.05
N LEU A 358 0.94 -9.49 1.76
CA LEU A 358 1.97 -9.05 0.81
C LEU A 358 2.13 -7.54 0.93
N ASP A 359 3.24 -7.14 1.55
CA ASP A 359 3.64 -5.74 1.66
C ASP A 359 4.07 -5.20 0.29
N ASN A 360 3.56 -4.02 -0.08
CA ASN A 360 3.86 -3.36 -1.34
C ASN A 360 3.86 -4.34 -2.54
N CYS A 361 2.76 -5.07 -2.70
CA CYS A 361 2.67 -6.19 -3.66
C CYS A 361 2.89 -5.71 -5.11
N HIS A 362 2.48 -4.48 -5.41
CA HIS A 362 2.62 -3.87 -6.73
C HIS A 362 4.08 -3.57 -7.11
N SER A 363 5.02 -3.56 -6.14
CA SER A 363 6.45 -3.42 -6.42
C SER A 363 7.20 -4.76 -6.45
N THR A 364 6.50 -5.87 -6.19
CA THR A 364 7.09 -7.21 -6.22
C THR A 364 6.95 -7.81 -7.62
N PRO A 365 8.04 -8.25 -8.27
CA PRO A 365 7.94 -8.91 -9.57
C PRO A 365 7.01 -10.12 -9.51
N LEU A 366 6.06 -10.21 -10.45
CA LEU A 366 5.01 -11.23 -10.45
C LEU A 366 5.56 -12.65 -10.35
N HIS A 367 6.57 -13.00 -11.15
CA HIS A 367 7.16 -14.34 -11.18
C HIS A 367 7.85 -14.71 -9.85
N VAL A 368 8.36 -13.73 -9.10
CA VAL A 368 8.93 -13.95 -7.77
C VAL A 368 7.81 -14.25 -6.79
N ALA A 369 6.79 -13.40 -6.73
CA ALA A 369 5.66 -13.60 -5.82
C ALA A 369 4.90 -14.91 -6.10
N GLU A 370 4.69 -15.27 -7.38
CA GLU A 370 4.10 -16.55 -7.79
C GLU A 370 4.89 -17.73 -7.23
N TYR A 371 6.20 -17.75 -7.46
CA TYR A 371 7.05 -18.85 -7.00
C TYR A 371 7.05 -18.99 -5.47
N MET A 372 7.11 -17.88 -4.74
CA MET A 372 7.09 -17.89 -3.27
C MET A 372 5.73 -18.37 -2.74
N LEU A 373 4.63 -17.84 -3.27
CA LEU A 373 3.28 -18.26 -2.85
C LEU A 373 2.97 -19.72 -3.21
N ASP A 374 3.47 -20.22 -4.34
CA ASP A 374 3.35 -21.63 -4.70
C ASP A 374 4.14 -22.52 -3.73
N ALA A 375 5.31 -22.08 -3.28
CA ALA A 375 6.05 -22.78 -2.23
C ALA A 375 5.27 -22.78 -0.90
N ALA A 376 4.68 -21.65 -0.54
CA ALA A 376 3.85 -21.53 0.66
C ALA A 376 2.61 -22.44 0.59
N ARG A 377 1.89 -22.46 -0.54
CA ARG A 377 0.67 -23.26 -0.73
C ARG A 377 0.91 -24.77 -0.74
N LYS A 378 2.11 -25.22 -1.14
CA LYS A 378 2.50 -26.63 -1.00
C LYS A 378 2.54 -27.08 0.46
N LEU A 379 2.87 -26.18 1.39
CA LEU A 379 2.87 -26.45 2.83
C LEU A 379 1.51 -26.14 3.47
N GLN A 380 0.83 -25.09 3.00
CA GLN A 380 -0.46 -24.64 3.49
C GLN A 380 -1.46 -24.49 2.33
N PRO A 381 -2.19 -25.55 1.94
CA PRO A 381 -3.11 -25.50 0.80
C PRO A 381 -4.24 -24.47 0.94
N ASN A 382 -4.63 -24.15 2.17
CA ASN A 382 -5.66 -23.17 2.49
C ASN A 382 -5.07 -21.80 2.90
N LEU A 383 -3.88 -21.45 2.38
CA LEU A 383 -3.20 -20.19 2.71
C LEU A 383 -4.07 -19.00 2.32
N TYR A 384 -4.45 -18.18 3.29
CA TYR A 384 -5.13 -16.91 3.05
C TYR A 384 -4.11 -15.84 2.64
N VAL A 385 -4.29 -15.22 1.49
CA VAL A 385 -3.36 -14.21 0.97
C VAL A 385 -4.07 -12.86 0.90
N VAL A 386 -3.54 -11.89 1.64
CA VAL A 386 -3.97 -10.49 1.60
C VAL A 386 -2.90 -9.68 0.88
N ALA A 387 -3.27 -8.74 0.04
CA ALA A 387 -2.30 -7.87 -0.64
C ALA A 387 -2.62 -6.39 -0.46
N GLU A 388 -1.59 -5.62 -0.13
CA GLU A 388 -1.58 -4.19 -0.33
C GLU A 388 -1.23 -3.90 -1.80
N LEU A 389 -2.26 -3.60 -2.60
CA LEU A 389 -2.16 -3.46 -4.04
C LEU A 389 -2.89 -2.20 -4.50
N PHE A 390 -2.10 -1.22 -4.95
CA PHE A 390 -2.57 0.09 -5.41
C PHE A 390 -2.02 0.38 -6.80
N THR A 391 -2.52 -0.32 -7.82
CA THR A 391 -2.04 -0.13 -9.20
C THR A 391 -2.67 1.08 -9.91
N GLY A 392 -3.71 1.68 -9.32
CA GLY A 392 -4.51 2.74 -9.96
C GLY A 392 -5.42 2.24 -11.09
N SER A 393 -5.43 0.93 -11.39
CA SER A 393 -6.27 0.32 -12.42
C SER A 393 -6.81 -1.04 -11.97
N GLU A 394 -8.14 -1.20 -12.02
CA GLU A 394 -8.76 -2.48 -11.69
C GLU A 394 -8.33 -3.61 -12.63
N GLU A 395 -8.01 -3.30 -13.88
CA GLU A 395 -7.50 -4.26 -14.85
C GLU A 395 -6.13 -4.80 -14.43
N LEU A 396 -5.24 -3.92 -13.96
CA LEU A 396 -3.93 -4.31 -13.44
C LEU A 396 -4.07 -5.07 -12.12
N ASP A 397 -4.93 -4.63 -11.21
CA ASP A 397 -5.23 -5.36 -9.97
C ASP A 397 -5.64 -6.81 -10.28
N ASN A 398 -6.50 -7.01 -11.29
CA ASN A 398 -6.96 -8.35 -11.69
C ASN A 398 -5.82 -9.24 -12.20
N ILE A 399 -4.80 -8.71 -12.85
CA ILE A 399 -3.62 -9.49 -13.27
C ILE A 399 -2.92 -10.07 -12.03
N PHE A 400 -2.66 -9.24 -11.02
CA PHE A 400 -2.02 -9.69 -9.78
C PHE A 400 -2.91 -10.68 -9.02
N VAL A 401 -4.20 -10.38 -8.86
CA VAL A 401 -5.14 -11.25 -8.12
C VAL A 401 -5.22 -12.64 -8.76
N THR A 402 -5.38 -12.71 -10.07
CA THR A 402 -5.55 -13.98 -10.79
C THR A 402 -4.27 -14.80 -10.84
N ARG A 403 -3.13 -14.16 -11.11
CA ARG A 403 -1.84 -14.84 -11.20
C ARG A 403 -1.32 -15.31 -9.84
N LEU A 404 -1.40 -14.43 -8.83
CA LEU A 404 -0.90 -14.72 -7.50
C LEU A 404 -1.88 -15.53 -6.65
N GLY A 405 -3.15 -15.63 -7.05
CA GLY A 405 -4.20 -16.27 -6.27
C GLY A 405 -4.49 -15.52 -4.96
N ILE A 406 -4.51 -14.18 -5.02
CA ILE A 406 -4.77 -13.34 -3.84
C ILE A 406 -6.21 -13.58 -3.37
N SER A 407 -6.38 -13.81 -2.07
CA SER A 407 -7.69 -14.04 -1.46
C SER A 407 -8.44 -12.73 -1.21
N SER A 408 -7.73 -11.69 -0.74
CA SER A 408 -8.33 -10.38 -0.46
C SER A 408 -7.40 -9.23 -0.79
N LEU A 409 -7.97 -8.15 -1.34
CA LEU A 409 -7.29 -6.87 -1.49
C LEU A 409 -7.59 -5.97 -0.29
N ILE A 410 -6.57 -5.29 0.23
CA ILE A 410 -6.77 -4.28 1.26
C ILE A 410 -7.48 -3.08 0.63
N ARG A 411 -8.52 -2.60 1.32
CA ARG A 411 -9.23 -1.35 1.01
C ARG A 411 -9.26 -0.52 2.28
N GLU A 412 -9.04 0.78 2.16
CA GLU A 412 -8.85 1.67 3.32
C GLU A 412 -10.00 2.66 3.44
N ALA A 413 -10.70 2.67 4.57
CA ALA A 413 -11.78 3.62 4.80
C ALA A 413 -11.27 5.06 4.90
N MET A 414 -10.02 5.25 5.34
CA MET A 414 -9.35 6.55 5.38
C MET A 414 -9.16 7.20 4.01
N SER A 415 -9.34 6.45 2.91
CA SER A 415 -9.36 7.04 1.56
C SER A 415 -10.63 7.85 1.27
N ALA A 416 -11.70 7.66 2.05
CA ALA A 416 -12.92 8.45 1.94
C ALA A 416 -12.73 9.83 2.60
N CYS A 417 -13.02 10.88 1.83
CA CYS A 417 -12.95 12.28 2.29
C CYS A 417 -14.20 12.73 3.06
N ASP A 418 -15.32 12.02 2.90
CA ASP A 418 -16.60 12.28 3.54
C ASP A 418 -17.43 10.99 3.71
N SER A 419 -18.59 11.13 4.35
CA SER A 419 -19.53 10.03 4.62
C SER A 419 -20.07 9.38 3.35
N HIS A 420 -20.26 10.16 2.28
CA HIS A 420 -20.78 9.69 0.99
C HIS A 420 -19.77 8.77 0.31
N GLU A 421 -18.49 9.17 0.26
CA GLU A 421 -17.44 8.32 -0.29
C GLU A 421 -17.24 7.04 0.54
N GLU A 422 -17.35 7.11 1.87
CA GLU A 422 -17.30 5.93 2.74
C GLU A 422 -18.46 4.97 2.45
N GLY A 423 -19.68 5.49 2.30
CA GLY A 423 -20.86 4.74 1.87
C GLY A 423 -20.69 4.12 0.47
N ARG A 424 -20.10 4.85 -0.49
CA ARG A 424 -19.82 4.36 -1.85
C ARG A 424 -18.84 3.18 -1.83
N LEU A 425 -17.82 3.21 -0.97
CA LEU A 425 -16.89 2.09 -0.79
C LEU A 425 -17.62 0.86 -0.24
N VAL A 426 -18.50 1.03 0.76
CA VAL A 426 -19.34 -0.07 1.27
C VAL A 426 -20.27 -0.60 0.19
N TYR A 427 -20.92 0.25 -0.61
CA TYR A 427 -21.77 -0.20 -1.71
C TYR A 427 -20.99 -1.07 -2.70
N ARG A 428 -19.75 -0.66 -3.02
CA ARG A 428 -18.90 -1.35 -3.98
C ARG A 428 -18.39 -2.71 -3.50
N TYR A 429 -17.96 -2.80 -2.24
CA TYR A 429 -17.31 -3.99 -1.68
C TYR A 429 -18.23 -4.80 -0.75
N GLY A 430 -19.43 -4.31 -0.48
CA GLY A 430 -20.33 -4.81 0.54
C GLY A 430 -21.21 -5.98 0.13
N GLY A 431 -21.18 -6.44 -1.12
CA GLY A 431 -21.88 -7.65 -1.54
C GLY A 431 -22.86 -7.41 -2.69
N GLU A 432 -23.86 -8.29 -2.79
CA GLU A 432 -24.86 -8.21 -3.85
C GLU A 432 -25.89 -7.11 -3.55
N PRO A 433 -26.44 -6.39 -4.52
CA PRO A 433 -27.55 -5.47 -4.26
C PRO A 433 -28.76 -6.18 -3.63
N VAL A 434 -29.45 -5.53 -2.68
CA VAL A 434 -30.71 -6.02 -2.13
C VAL A 434 -31.74 -6.24 -3.23
N GLY A 435 -32.36 -7.43 -3.24
CA GLY A 435 -33.33 -7.81 -4.27
C GLY A 435 -32.69 -8.30 -5.58
N SER A 436 -31.39 -8.62 -5.58
CA SER A 436 -30.74 -9.25 -6.73
C SER A 436 -31.47 -10.50 -7.20
N PHE A 437 -31.54 -10.69 -8.53
CA PHE A 437 -32.17 -11.87 -9.12
C PHE A 437 -31.54 -13.15 -8.61
N VAL A 438 -32.38 -14.13 -8.23
CA VAL A 438 -31.91 -15.42 -7.74
C VAL A 438 -31.11 -16.11 -8.83
N GLN A 439 -29.88 -16.47 -8.49
CA GLN A 439 -28.97 -17.16 -9.40
C GLN A 439 -29.23 -18.67 -9.37
N PRO A 440 -29.17 -19.37 -10.53
CA PRO A 440 -29.31 -20.82 -10.58
C PRO A 440 -28.14 -21.53 -9.88
N CYS A 441 -28.37 -22.73 -9.34
CA CYS A 441 -27.34 -23.51 -8.64
C CYS A 441 -26.19 -23.97 -9.55
N LEU A 442 -26.49 -24.22 -10.82
CA LEU A 442 -25.48 -24.52 -11.83
C LEU A 442 -25.26 -23.24 -12.65
N ARG A 443 -24.07 -22.67 -12.54
CA ARG A 443 -23.65 -21.50 -13.30
C ARG A 443 -22.25 -21.69 -13.86
N PRO A 444 -21.92 -21.05 -15.00
CA PRO A 444 -20.53 -20.92 -15.40
C PRO A 444 -19.76 -20.13 -14.33
N LEU A 445 -18.46 -20.40 -14.24
CA LEU A 445 -17.54 -19.54 -13.50
C LEU A 445 -17.56 -18.17 -14.17
N MET A 446 -17.95 -17.14 -13.41
CA MET A 446 -18.04 -15.76 -13.90
C MET A 446 -17.01 -14.90 -13.19
N PRO A 447 -16.46 -13.88 -13.86
CA PRO A 447 -15.67 -12.85 -13.19
C PRO A 447 -16.47 -12.19 -12.05
N ALA A 448 -15.77 -11.88 -10.96
CA ALA A 448 -16.30 -11.16 -9.82
C ALA A 448 -15.26 -10.15 -9.34
N ILE A 449 -15.72 -9.13 -8.60
CA ILE A 449 -14.82 -8.19 -7.94
C ILE A 449 -13.97 -8.97 -6.93
N ALA A 450 -12.67 -8.69 -6.89
CA ALA A 450 -11.77 -9.27 -5.90
C ALA A 450 -12.30 -9.00 -4.48
N HIS A 451 -12.29 -10.03 -3.63
CA HIS A 451 -12.79 -9.89 -2.27
C HIS A 451 -11.98 -8.84 -1.50
N ALA A 452 -12.65 -8.07 -0.64
CA ALA A 452 -12.03 -6.99 0.10
C ALA A 452 -11.72 -7.40 1.55
N LEU A 453 -10.56 -6.96 2.05
CA LEU A 453 -10.32 -6.76 3.47
C LEU A 453 -10.43 -5.24 3.72
N PHE A 454 -11.59 -4.82 4.22
CA PHE A 454 -11.90 -3.41 4.39
C PHE A 454 -11.44 -2.92 5.76
N MET A 455 -10.36 -2.16 5.75
CA MET A 455 -9.69 -1.67 6.95
C MET A 455 -10.28 -0.32 7.38
N ASP A 456 -10.72 -0.21 8.64
CA ASP A 456 -11.08 1.07 9.27
C ASP A 456 -9.90 2.03 9.21
N ILE A 457 -8.71 1.49 9.50
CA ILE A 457 -7.43 2.17 9.42
C ILE A 457 -6.35 1.11 9.17
N THR A 458 -5.39 1.40 8.29
CA THR A 458 -4.14 0.63 8.19
C THR A 458 -3.08 1.21 9.12
N HIS A 459 -1.89 0.61 9.20
CA HIS A 459 -0.83 1.12 10.07
C HIS A 459 -0.06 2.28 9.44
N ASP A 460 -0.26 2.53 8.14
CA ASP A 460 0.38 3.63 7.40
C ASP A 460 -0.48 4.89 7.32
N ASN A 461 -1.79 4.77 7.56
CA ASN A 461 -2.69 5.91 7.53
C ASN A 461 -2.39 6.94 8.64
N GLU A 462 -2.71 8.19 8.35
CA GLU A 462 -2.76 9.24 9.37
C GLU A 462 -3.78 8.89 10.48
N CYS A 463 -3.55 9.43 11.67
CA CYS A 463 -4.43 9.20 12.81
C CYS A 463 -5.86 9.75 12.55
N PRO A 464 -6.92 8.92 12.58
CA PRO A 464 -8.28 9.35 12.30
C PRO A 464 -8.81 10.38 13.30
N VAL A 465 -8.34 10.33 14.56
CA VAL A 465 -8.69 11.30 15.58
C VAL A 465 -8.25 12.72 15.20
N VAL A 466 -7.10 12.83 14.50
CA VAL A 466 -6.53 14.10 14.05
C VAL A 466 -7.07 14.49 12.68
N HIS A 467 -7.13 13.53 11.75
CA HIS A 467 -7.54 13.77 10.37
C HIS A 467 -9.05 14.03 10.25
N ARG A 468 -9.86 13.33 11.05
CA ARG A 468 -11.32 13.45 11.09
C ARG A 468 -11.78 13.98 12.46
N SER A 469 -12.20 13.08 13.33
CA SER A 469 -12.55 13.34 14.72
C SER A 469 -12.55 12.05 15.53
N ALA A 470 -12.32 12.13 16.84
CA ALA A 470 -12.52 11.01 17.75
C ALA A 470 -13.96 10.48 17.77
N TYR A 471 -14.94 11.31 17.38
CA TYR A 471 -16.35 10.93 17.31
C TYR A 471 -16.68 10.04 16.10
N ASP A 472 -15.80 10.00 15.09
CA ASP A 472 -16.05 9.29 13.83
C ASP A 472 -15.74 7.79 13.91
N ALA A 473 -14.93 7.37 14.89
CA ALA A 473 -14.46 5.98 14.97
C ALA A 473 -15.60 4.97 15.10
N LEU A 474 -16.63 5.29 15.89
CA LEU A 474 -17.82 4.45 16.10
C LEU A 474 -18.70 4.32 14.83
N PRO A 475 -19.16 5.43 14.20
CA PRO A 475 -19.97 5.34 13.00
C PRO A 475 -19.21 4.74 11.81
N SER A 476 -17.97 5.17 11.52
CA SER A 476 -17.22 4.62 10.39
C SER A 476 -17.01 3.13 10.52
N THR A 477 -16.65 2.65 11.71
CA THR A 477 -16.47 1.21 11.87
C THR A 477 -17.75 0.40 11.74
N THR A 478 -18.88 0.98 12.13
CA THR A 478 -20.18 0.34 11.92
C THR A 478 -20.50 0.25 10.44
N ILE A 479 -20.31 1.34 9.69
CA ILE A 479 -20.52 1.39 8.23
C ILE A 479 -19.69 0.30 7.54
N ILE A 480 -18.41 0.20 7.87
CA ILE A 480 -17.48 -0.78 7.29
C ILE A 480 -17.86 -2.21 7.68
N SER A 481 -18.19 -2.45 8.95
CA SER A 481 -18.57 -3.79 9.42
C SER A 481 -19.92 -4.26 8.87
N MET A 482 -20.72 -3.36 8.31
CA MET A 482 -21.95 -3.71 7.60
C MET A 482 -21.71 -4.08 6.12
N ALA A 483 -20.49 -3.97 5.61
CA ALA A 483 -20.12 -4.61 4.35
C ALA A 483 -20.10 -6.14 4.48
N CYS A 484 -20.55 -6.87 3.46
CA CYS A 484 -20.37 -8.33 3.35
C CYS A 484 -18.97 -8.70 2.83
N CYS A 485 -17.93 -8.23 3.52
CA CYS A 485 -16.54 -8.57 3.26
C CYS A 485 -15.78 -8.75 4.58
N ALA A 486 -14.49 -9.08 4.52
CA ALA A 486 -13.67 -9.05 5.73
C ALA A 486 -13.46 -7.59 6.18
N SER A 487 -13.39 -7.35 7.49
CA SER A 487 -13.09 -6.04 8.08
C SER A 487 -11.88 -6.12 9.02
N GLY A 488 -11.23 -4.98 9.29
CA GLY A 488 -10.11 -4.93 10.23
C GLY A 488 -9.72 -3.52 10.67
N SER A 489 -8.96 -3.41 11.74
CA SER A 489 -8.39 -2.16 12.24
C SER A 489 -6.97 -2.40 12.77
N THR A 490 -6.12 -1.37 12.70
CA THR A 490 -4.87 -1.35 13.44
C THR A 490 -5.13 -1.06 14.92
N ARG A 491 -4.42 -1.76 15.81
CA ARG A 491 -4.48 -1.51 17.26
C ARG A 491 -4.16 -0.05 17.57
N GLY A 492 -4.92 0.56 18.48
CA GLY A 492 -4.88 1.99 18.77
C GLY A 492 -6.09 2.74 18.21
N TYR A 493 -6.75 2.21 17.17
CA TYR A 493 -8.00 2.77 16.64
C TYR A 493 -9.12 2.68 17.67
N ASP A 494 -9.37 1.48 18.18
CA ASP A 494 -10.46 1.22 19.11
C ASP A 494 -10.22 1.89 20.47
N GLU A 495 -8.95 2.07 20.86
CA GLU A 495 -8.52 2.84 22.03
C GLU A 495 -8.60 4.37 21.84
N LEU A 496 -8.79 4.86 20.61
CA LEU A 496 -8.73 6.30 20.24
C LEU A 496 -7.38 6.94 20.57
N VAL A 497 -6.28 6.33 20.09
CA VAL A 497 -4.93 6.90 20.21
C VAL A 497 -4.81 8.14 19.30
N PRO A 498 -4.54 9.35 19.83
CA PRO A 498 -4.64 10.60 19.07
C PRO A 498 -3.36 10.99 18.33
N HIS A 499 -2.61 10.01 17.85
CA HIS A 499 -1.40 10.21 17.05
C HIS A 499 -1.12 8.96 16.21
N GLN A 500 -0.41 9.14 15.10
CA GLN A 500 0.06 8.01 14.30
C GLN A 500 1.13 7.25 15.10
N ILE A 501 0.98 5.92 15.14
CA ILE A 501 1.92 5.02 15.79
C ILE A 501 3.02 4.71 14.77
N SER A 502 4.20 5.27 14.97
CA SER A 502 5.31 5.10 14.02
C SER A 502 5.84 3.67 14.06
N VAL A 503 5.88 3.01 12.90
CA VAL A 503 6.54 1.69 12.73
C VAL A 503 8.07 1.76 12.81
N VAL A 504 8.64 2.95 13.02
CA VAL A 504 10.08 3.21 13.03
C VAL A 504 10.56 3.70 14.39
N SER A 505 9.85 4.66 15.00
CA SER A 505 10.33 5.39 16.18
C SER A 505 9.52 5.15 17.45
N GLU A 506 8.45 4.36 17.38
CA GLU A 506 7.66 4.06 18.57
C GLU A 506 8.29 2.93 19.37
N GLU A 507 8.64 3.21 20.63
CA GLU A 507 9.26 2.23 21.54
C GLU A 507 8.34 1.87 22.72
N ARG A 508 7.20 2.56 22.87
CA ARG A 508 6.25 2.33 23.96
C ARG A 508 5.43 1.07 23.71
N PHE A 509 5.00 0.43 24.79
CA PHE A 509 4.15 -0.75 24.68
C PHE A 509 2.68 -0.37 24.51
N TYR A 510 1.91 -1.20 23.82
CA TYR A 510 0.47 -1.10 23.90
C TYR A 510 -0.03 -1.36 25.33
N THR A 511 -1.14 -0.73 25.67
CA THR A 511 -1.84 -0.93 26.95
C THR A 511 -2.26 -2.38 27.18
N LYS A 512 -2.42 -2.77 28.44
CA LYS A 512 -2.81 -4.13 28.83
C LYS A 512 -4.30 -4.22 29.12
N TRP A 513 -4.90 -5.38 28.88
CA TRP A 513 -6.28 -5.61 29.26
C TRP A 513 -6.42 -5.76 30.78
N ASN A 514 -7.26 -4.93 31.40
CA ASN A 514 -7.58 -5.02 32.82
C ASN A 514 -9.04 -4.57 33.05
N PRO A 515 -9.99 -5.51 33.27
CA PRO A 515 -11.41 -5.17 33.45
C PRO A 515 -11.69 -4.16 34.57
N GLY A 516 -10.85 -4.15 35.62
CA GLY A 516 -10.99 -3.25 36.77
C GLY A 516 -10.25 -1.91 36.62
N ALA A 517 -9.69 -1.61 35.45
CA ALA A 517 -8.94 -0.38 35.24
C ALA A 517 -9.83 0.87 35.39
N SER A 518 -9.31 1.88 36.08
CA SER A 518 -9.89 3.23 36.07
C SER A 518 -9.63 3.89 34.71
N PRO A 519 -10.53 4.74 34.19
CA PRO A 519 -10.29 5.56 32.99
C PRO A 519 -9.03 6.43 33.05
N SER A 520 -8.53 6.72 34.26
CA SER A 520 -7.31 7.51 34.48
C SER A 520 -6.02 6.71 34.36
N ASN A 521 -6.10 5.38 34.25
CA ASN A 521 -4.92 4.51 34.12
C ASN A 521 -4.43 4.51 32.67
N THR A 522 -3.20 4.95 32.45
CA THR A 522 -2.60 5.07 31.11
C THR A 522 -2.00 3.77 30.58
N GLY A 523 -1.76 2.78 31.46
CA GLY A 523 -1.15 1.49 31.09
C GLY A 523 -2.15 0.38 30.79
N ASP A 524 -3.42 0.59 31.10
CA ASP A 524 -4.46 -0.43 31.04
C ASP A 524 -5.69 0.04 30.23
N VAL A 525 -6.40 -0.92 29.63
CA VAL A 525 -7.66 -0.71 28.89
C VAL A 525 -8.73 -1.71 29.32
N ASN A 526 -9.99 -1.30 29.20
CA ASN A 526 -11.17 -2.14 29.43
C ASN A 526 -12.28 -1.78 28.43
N PHE A 527 -13.48 -2.33 28.63
CA PHE A 527 -14.65 -2.04 27.77
C PHE A 527 -15.06 -0.55 27.74
N GLN A 528 -14.67 0.25 28.72
CA GLN A 528 -14.93 1.70 28.75
C GLN A 528 -13.79 2.52 28.12
N SER A 529 -12.80 1.90 27.49
CA SER A 529 -11.75 2.60 26.75
C SER A 529 -12.16 2.78 25.30
N GLY A 530 -12.23 4.03 24.83
CA GLY A 530 -12.57 4.36 23.44
C GLY A 530 -13.88 3.71 22.98
N ILE A 531 -13.82 2.96 21.88
CA ILE A 531 -14.97 2.27 21.27
C ILE A 531 -14.93 0.75 21.48
N ILE A 532 -14.07 0.22 22.37
CA ILE A 532 -13.85 -1.24 22.52
C ILE A 532 -15.15 -2.02 22.78
N ALA A 533 -16.02 -1.53 23.67
CA ALA A 533 -17.32 -2.18 23.92
C ALA A 533 -18.18 -2.27 22.65
N ALA A 534 -18.26 -1.18 21.89
CA ALA A 534 -19.01 -1.15 20.64
C ALA A 534 -18.39 -2.04 19.57
N ARG A 535 -17.06 -2.04 19.43
CA ARG A 535 -16.34 -2.95 18.53
C ARG A 535 -16.68 -4.41 18.80
N CYS A 536 -16.72 -4.79 20.07
CA CYS A 536 -17.11 -6.15 20.48
C CYS A 536 -18.53 -6.51 20.01
N ALA A 537 -19.50 -5.62 20.22
CA ALA A 537 -20.88 -5.82 19.78
C ALA A 537 -20.99 -5.89 18.24
N ILE A 538 -20.34 -4.98 17.53
CA ILE A 538 -20.32 -4.91 16.07
C ILE A 538 -19.69 -6.17 15.46
N ASN A 539 -18.56 -6.65 16.00
CA ASN A 539 -17.90 -7.87 15.51
C ASN A 539 -18.77 -9.12 15.71
N LYS A 540 -19.47 -9.24 16.85
CA LYS A 540 -20.42 -10.34 17.09
C LYS A 540 -21.57 -10.29 16.08
N LEU A 541 -22.12 -9.11 15.82
CA LEU A 541 -23.16 -8.92 14.82
C LEU A 541 -22.64 -9.30 13.43
N HIS A 542 -21.48 -8.78 13.01
CA HIS A 542 -20.88 -9.11 11.71
C HIS A 542 -20.69 -10.62 11.53
N GLN A 543 -20.20 -11.32 12.56
CA GLN A 543 -20.06 -12.77 12.56
C GLN A 543 -21.43 -13.48 12.42
N GLU A 544 -22.45 -13.04 13.16
CA GLU A 544 -23.81 -13.57 13.06
C GLU A 544 -24.38 -13.40 11.64
N LEU A 545 -24.26 -12.20 11.07
CA LEU A 545 -24.76 -11.87 9.74
C LEU A 545 -24.06 -12.70 8.66
N GLY A 546 -22.74 -12.86 8.76
CA GLY A 546 -21.98 -13.75 7.88
C GLY A 546 -22.46 -15.21 7.96
N ALA A 547 -22.61 -15.74 9.17
CA ALA A 547 -23.04 -17.12 9.39
C ALA A 547 -24.48 -17.40 8.91
N LYS A 548 -25.37 -16.39 8.99
CA LYS A 548 -26.78 -16.49 8.57
C LYS A 548 -27.02 -16.07 7.10
N GLY A 549 -25.96 -15.82 6.34
CA GLY A 549 -26.07 -15.55 4.90
C GLY A 549 -26.71 -14.21 4.56
N PHE A 550 -26.44 -13.15 5.33
CA PHE A 550 -26.84 -11.79 5.00
C PHE A 550 -25.90 -11.20 3.93
N ILE A 551 -26.01 -11.70 2.70
CA ILE A 551 -25.07 -11.42 1.60
C ILE A 551 -25.44 -10.21 0.75
N GLN A 552 -26.66 -9.68 0.91
CA GLN A 552 -27.12 -8.55 0.13
C GLN A 552 -26.96 -7.24 0.89
N VAL A 553 -26.49 -6.18 0.23
CA VAL A 553 -26.25 -4.86 0.79
C VAL A 553 -26.95 -3.76 0.00
N TYR A 554 -27.50 -2.80 0.74
CA TYR A 554 -28.04 -1.54 0.23
C TYR A 554 -27.49 -0.41 1.10
N VAL A 555 -27.05 0.67 0.45
CA VAL A 555 -26.49 1.85 1.13
C VAL A 555 -27.34 3.05 0.73
N ASP A 556 -27.74 3.82 1.73
CA ASP A 556 -28.57 5.01 1.58
C ASP A 556 -27.90 6.19 2.28
N GLN A 557 -27.73 7.29 1.55
CA GLN A 557 -27.26 8.55 2.10
C GLN A 557 -28.49 9.33 2.58
N VAL A 558 -28.81 9.19 3.86
CA VAL A 558 -30.03 9.77 4.46
C VAL A 558 -29.90 11.29 4.57
N ASP A 559 -28.70 11.78 4.91
CA ASP A 559 -28.33 13.20 4.97
C ASP A 559 -26.81 13.35 4.80
N GLU A 560 -26.26 14.56 4.71
CA GLU A 560 -24.81 14.82 4.52
C GLU A 560 -23.91 14.03 5.48
N ASP A 561 -24.33 13.85 6.74
CA ASP A 561 -23.56 13.14 7.77
C ASP A 561 -24.20 11.82 8.22
N ILE A 562 -25.23 11.33 7.52
CA ILE A 562 -25.99 10.14 7.94
C ILE A 562 -26.04 9.11 6.82
N VAL A 563 -25.41 7.96 7.09
CA VAL A 563 -25.38 6.81 6.18
C VAL A 563 -26.15 5.67 6.81
N ALA A 564 -27.11 5.12 6.07
CA ALA A 564 -27.80 3.90 6.44
C ALA A 564 -27.32 2.73 5.57
N VAL A 565 -26.84 1.66 6.21
CA VAL A 565 -26.41 0.43 5.54
C VAL A 565 -27.34 -0.70 5.93
N THR A 566 -27.98 -1.31 4.95
CA THR A 566 -28.84 -2.47 5.13
C THR A 566 -28.11 -3.73 4.67
N ARG A 567 -27.97 -4.72 5.55
CA ARG A 567 -27.64 -6.11 5.17
C ARG A 567 -28.90 -6.95 5.16
N HIS A 568 -29.15 -7.70 4.09
CA HIS A 568 -30.32 -8.55 3.90
C HIS A 568 -29.93 -10.00 3.67
N SER A 569 -30.67 -10.94 4.27
CA SER A 569 -30.57 -12.36 3.96
C SER A 569 -31.66 -12.80 2.99
N PRO A 570 -31.33 -13.15 1.74
CA PRO A 570 -32.31 -13.60 0.75
C PRO A 570 -32.94 -14.97 1.09
N SER A 571 -32.40 -15.67 2.10
CA SER A 571 -32.87 -16.99 2.51
C SER A 571 -34.00 -16.92 3.54
N ILE A 572 -33.85 -16.05 4.55
CA ILE A 572 -34.82 -15.90 5.65
C ILE A 572 -35.61 -14.60 5.57
N HIS A 573 -35.30 -13.73 4.60
CA HIS A 573 -35.93 -12.43 4.37
C HIS A 573 -35.96 -11.53 5.61
N GLN A 574 -34.89 -11.58 6.39
CA GLN A 574 -34.61 -10.61 7.44
C GLN A 574 -33.56 -9.62 6.95
N SER A 575 -33.69 -8.39 7.42
CA SER A 575 -32.75 -7.29 7.20
C SER A 575 -32.20 -6.79 8.52
N VAL A 576 -30.96 -6.31 8.49
CA VAL A 576 -30.36 -5.53 9.55
C VAL A 576 -29.99 -4.17 8.98
N VAL A 577 -30.55 -3.12 9.56
CA VAL A 577 -30.39 -1.73 9.08
C VAL A 577 -29.58 -0.97 10.12
N ALA A 578 -28.35 -0.59 9.78
CA ALA A 578 -27.50 0.24 10.61
C ALA A 578 -27.55 1.69 10.12
N VAL A 579 -27.98 2.60 10.98
CA VAL A 579 -27.98 4.04 10.73
C VAL A 579 -26.83 4.65 11.52
N SER A 580 -25.88 5.24 10.82
CA SER A 580 -24.66 5.80 11.37
C SER A 580 -24.59 7.28 11.09
N ARG A 581 -24.50 8.09 12.14
CA ARG A 581 -24.26 9.52 12.01
C ARG A 581 -22.79 9.82 12.20
N THR A 582 -22.09 10.03 11.10
CA THR A 582 -20.65 10.24 11.02
C THR A 582 -20.22 11.57 11.64
N ALA A 583 -18.92 11.71 11.89
CA ALA A 583 -18.33 12.91 12.44
C ALA A 583 -16.95 13.20 11.83
N PHE A 584 -16.88 13.32 10.49
CA PHE A 584 -15.65 13.61 9.75
C PHE A 584 -14.97 14.91 10.18
N ARG A 585 -15.69 15.80 10.87
CA ARG A 585 -15.17 17.02 11.50
C ARG A 585 -15.50 17.04 12.99
N ASN A 586 -14.68 17.69 13.80
CA ASN A 586 -14.95 17.78 15.24
C ASN A 586 -16.28 18.50 15.54
N PRO A 587 -17.27 17.84 16.18
CA PRO A 587 -18.58 18.44 16.47
C PRO A 587 -18.56 19.65 17.39
N LYS A 588 -17.46 19.89 18.12
CA LYS A 588 -17.30 21.08 18.97
C LYS A 588 -16.92 22.33 18.19
N THR A 589 -16.35 22.18 17.01
CA THR A 589 -15.81 23.29 16.21
C THR A 589 -16.47 23.42 14.85
N ALA A 590 -17.08 22.33 14.35
CA ALA A 590 -17.81 22.31 13.09
C ALA A 590 -19.32 22.32 13.33
N PHE A 591 -20.05 22.85 12.36
CA PHE A 591 -21.51 22.82 12.33
C PHE A 591 -22.01 21.44 11.90
N TYR A 592 -23.03 20.93 12.59
CA TYR A 592 -23.82 19.76 12.22
C TYR A 592 -25.30 20.13 12.36
N SER A 593 -26.14 19.70 11.41
CA SER A 593 -27.58 19.97 11.47
C SER A 593 -28.19 19.41 12.77
N LYS A 594 -29.06 20.17 13.44
CA LYS A 594 -29.84 19.61 14.56
C LYS A 594 -31.07 18.86 14.10
N GLU A 595 -31.56 19.20 12.91
CA GLU A 595 -32.69 18.55 12.28
C GLU A 595 -32.18 17.26 11.63
N VAL A 596 -32.66 16.13 12.14
CA VAL A 596 -32.38 14.80 11.58
C VAL A 596 -33.63 14.36 10.83
N PRO A 597 -33.53 14.04 9.53
CA PRO A 597 -34.70 13.60 8.77
C PRO A 597 -35.29 12.32 9.35
N GLN A 598 -36.61 12.22 9.31
CA GLN A 598 -37.30 10.97 9.63
C GLN A 598 -36.93 9.88 8.63
N MET A 599 -36.91 8.63 9.09
CA MET A 599 -36.58 7.49 8.23
C MET A 599 -37.75 6.52 8.17
N CYS A 600 -38.02 6.03 6.97
CA CYS A 600 -39.01 4.99 6.70
C CYS A 600 -38.28 3.65 6.57
N ILE A 601 -38.53 2.71 7.48
CA ILE A 601 -37.97 1.36 7.41
C ILE A 601 -39.08 0.41 6.91
N PRO A 602 -38.94 -0.19 5.70
CA PRO A 602 -39.88 -1.19 5.22
C PRO A 602 -39.81 -2.47 6.04
N GLY A 603 -40.98 -2.96 6.48
CA GLY A 603 -41.09 -4.15 7.32
C GLY A 603 -41.26 -3.83 8.80
N LYS A 604 -41.25 -4.90 9.61
CA LYS A 604 -41.44 -4.83 11.06
C LYS A 604 -40.10 -4.88 11.77
N ILE A 605 -39.77 -3.81 12.48
CA ILE A 605 -38.65 -3.76 13.43
C ILE A 605 -38.97 -4.73 14.58
N GLU A 606 -38.13 -5.75 14.74
CA GLU A 606 -38.23 -6.76 15.79
C GLU A 606 -37.52 -6.32 17.06
N GLU A 607 -36.36 -5.68 16.92
CA GLU A 607 -35.52 -5.19 18.00
C GLU A 607 -34.58 -4.10 17.52
N VAL A 608 -34.07 -3.32 18.47
CA VAL A 608 -32.85 -2.52 18.31
C VAL A 608 -31.69 -3.39 18.78
N VAL A 609 -30.93 -3.91 17.82
CA VAL A 609 -29.77 -4.79 18.06
C VAL A 609 -28.68 -4.05 18.83
N LEU A 610 -28.42 -2.80 18.43
CA LEU A 610 -27.41 -1.95 19.03
C LEU A 610 -27.86 -0.49 18.99
N GLU A 611 -27.79 0.19 20.12
CA GLU A 611 -27.83 1.65 20.25
C GLU A 611 -26.52 2.08 20.90
N ALA A 612 -25.73 2.89 20.20
CA ALA A 612 -24.42 3.33 20.69
C ALA A 612 -24.16 4.81 20.38
N ARG A 613 -23.59 5.52 21.35
CA ARG A 613 -23.23 6.93 21.20
C ARG A 613 -21.89 7.24 21.82
N THR A 614 -21.05 7.96 21.09
CA THR A 614 -19.81 8.53 21.63
C THR A 614 -20.15 9.63 22.63
N ILE A 615 -19.66 9.47 23.86
CA ILE A 615 -19.87 10.41 24.96
C ILE A 615 -18.52 10.87 25.52
N GLU A 616 -18.52 12.08 26.08
CA GLU A 616 -17.40 12.57 26.88
C GLU A 616 -17.68 12.40 28.36
N ARG A 617 -16.71 11.84 29.08
CA ARG A 617 -16.71 11.75 30.54
C ARG A 617 -15.78 12.80 31.14
N ASN A 618 -16.11 13.19 32.37
CA ASN A 618 -15.28 14.13 33.13
C ASN A 618 -14.02 13.42 33.65
N THR A 619 -12.93 13.53 32.90
CA THR A 619 -11.60 13.02 33.27
C THR A 619 -10.53 14.06 32.97
N ASN A 620 -9.30 13.79 33.40
CA ASN A 620 -8.15 14.58 32.96
C ASN A 620 -8.03 14.56 31.43
N PRO A 621 -7.56 15.66 30.81
CA PRO A 621 -7.31 15.70 29.37
C PRO A 621 -6.24 14.68 28.98
N TYR A 622 -6.26 14.26 27.71
CA TYR A 622 -5.25 13.37 27.18
C TYR A 622 -3.83 13.94 27.38
N ARG A 623 -2.95 13.10 27.92
CA ARG A 623 -1.52 13.32 27.94
C ARG A 623 -0.86 12.06 27.40
N LYS A 624 0.10 12.23 26.49
CA LYS A 624 0.91 11.14 25.95
C LYS A 624 1.73 10.53 27.09
N ASP A 625 1.51 9.25 27.38
CA ASP A 625 2.25 8.50 28.39
C ASP A 625 3.65 8.13 27.87
N GLU A 626 4.62 8.08 28.79
CA GLU A 626 6.03 7.83 28.47
C GLU A 626 6.33 6.36 28.16
N ASN A 627 5.52 5.43 28.68
CA ASN A 627 5.78 3.99 28.58
C ASN A 627 4.71 3.24 27.78
N SER A 628 3.51 3.82 27.68
CA SER A 628 2.34 3.18 27.08
C SER A 628 1.78 4.00 25.91
N ILE A 629 1.33 3.31 24.87
CA ILE A 629 0.54 3.91 23.79
C ILE A 629 -0.90 4.03 24.30
N ASN A 630 -1.20 5.11 25.02
CA ASN A 630 -2.49 5.33 25.66
C ASN A 630 -3.48 6.07 24.74
N GLY A 631 -4.76 5.71 24.86
CA GLY A 631 -5.87 6.37 24.18
C GLY A 631 -6.40 7.61 24.91
N MET A 632 -7.40 8.27 24.33
CA MET A 632 -8.09 9.40 24.94
C MET A 632 -8.95 8.95 26.14
N PRO A 633 -8.61 9.35 27.39
CA PRO A 633 -9.34 8.89 28.57
C PRO A 633 -10.71 9.55 28.70
N ASN A 634 -10.93 10.72 28.10
CA ASN A 634 -12.18 11.48 28.24
C ASN A 634 -13.29 11.01 27.30
N ILE A 635 -13.01 10.13 26.33
CA ILE A 635 -13.99 9.65 25.36
C ILE A 635 -14.29 8.16 25.61
N THR A 636 -15.56 7.81 25.55
CA THR A 636 -16.06 6.43 25.66
C THR A 636 -17.38 6.31 24.92
N VAL A 637 -17.91 5.09 24.80
CA VAL A 637 -19.24 4.86 24.21
C VAL A 637 -20.27 4.49 25.29
N GLU A 638 -21.44 5.12 25.24
CA GLU A 638 -22.67 4.62 25.89
C GLU A 638 -23.30 3.60 24.95
N ILE A 639 -23.51 2.37 25.41
CA ILE A 639 -23.98 1.25 24.59
C ILE A 639 -25.15 0.53 25.26
N ARG A 640 -26.15 0.15 24.45
CA ARG A 640 -27.25 -0.75 24.82
C ARG A 640 -27.46 -1.75 23.68
N GLU A 641 -27.66 -3.02 24.03
CA GLU A 641 -27.81 -4.11 23.07
C GLU A 641 -29.17 -4.81 23.29
N HIS A 642 -29.78 -5.29 22.21
CA HIS A 642 -31.01 -6.10 22.23
C HIS A 642 -32.17 -5.50 23.04
N ILE A 643 -32.53 -4.25 22.73
CA ILE A 643 -33.64 -3.54 23.39
C ILE A 643 -34.86 -3.46 22.48
N GLN A 644 -36.03 -3.24 23.07
CA GLN A 644 -37.25 -2.98 22.31
C GLN A 644 -37.27 -1.53 21.80
N LEU A 645 -37.97 -1.29 20.68
CA LEU A 645 -37.99 0.03 20.03
C LEU A 645 -38.47 1.16 20.97
N HIS A 646 -39.43 0.87 21.85
CA HIS A 646 -39.96 1.84 22.82
C HIS A 646 -39.00 2.14 23.98
N GLU A 647 -37.94 1.34 24.16
CA GLU A 647 -36.92 1.53 25.19
C GLU A 647 -35.71 2.34 24.68
N SER A 648 -35.63 2.58 23.36
CA SER A 648 -34.53 3.32 22.75
C SER A 648 -34.51 4.78 23.23
N LYS A 649 -33.30 5.33 23.39
CA LYS A 649 -33.12 6.76 23.67
C LYS A 649 -32.80 7.55 22.41
N ILE A 650 -32.39 6.89 21.32
CA ILE A 650 -32.02 7.57 20.07
C ILE A 650 -33.24 7.81 19.18
N VAL A 651 -34.19 6.87 19.13
CA VAL A 651 -35.39 6.96 18.28
C VAL A 651 -36.70 6.83 19.05
N LYS A 652 -37.74 7.43 18.48
CA LYS A 652 -39.15 7.16 18.79
C LYS A 652 -39.89 6.69 17.56
N GLN A 653 -40.86 5.80 17.78
CA GLN A 653 -41.80 5.39 16.75
C GLN A 653 -42.87 6.47 16.59
N VAL A 654 -42.98 7.05 15.39
CA VAL A 654 -43.99 8.08 15.07
C VAL A 654 -45.30 7.42 14.65
N GLY A 655 -45.22 6.38 13.82
CA GLY A 655 -46.40 5.71 13.29
C GLY A 655 -46.07 4.44 12.51
N ILE A 656 -47.13 3.77 12.06
CA ILE A 656 -47.07 2.70 11.06
C ILE A 656 -47.87 3.23 9.87
N ALA A 657 -47.18 3.51 8.76
CA ALA A 657 -47.83 3.95 7.55
C ALA A 657 -48.11 2.74 6.66
N THR A 658 -49.38 2.48 6.37
CA THR A 658 -49.78 1.58 5.28
C THR A 658 -49.93 2.38 3.99
N LYS A 659 -48.82 2.60 3.26
CA LYS A 659 -48.86 3.26 1.94
C LYS A 659 -49.29 2.23 0.89
N GLY A 660 -50.58 1.97 0.80
CA GLY A 660 -51.18 1.04 -0.15
C GLY A 660 -51.62 -0.29 0.47
N PRO A 661 -52.18 -1.23 -0.33
CA PRO A 661 -52.94 -2.36 0.18
C PRO A 661 -52.16 -3.37 1.06
N ASN A 662 -50.83 -3.36 1.08
CA ASN A 662 -50.00 -4.35 1.80
C ASN A 662 -48.61 -3.84 2.26
N GLU A 663 -48.29 -2.54 2.17
CA GLU A 663 -46.96 -2.06 2.59
C GLU A 663 -46.95 -1.71 4.09
N TYR A 664 -46.28 -2.53 4.91
CA TYR A 664 -46.04 -2.21 6.32
C TYR A 664 -44.72 -1.42 6.42
N ILE A 665 -44.80 -0.12 6.63
CA ILE A 665 -43.64 0.76 6.80
C ILE A 665 -43.66 1.36 8.20
N GLN A 666 -42.54 1.27 8.92
CA GLN A 666 -42.38 1.95 10.20
C GLN A 666 -41.64 3.27 10.01
N GLU A 667 -42.29 4.34 10.42
CA GLU A 667 -41.73 5.69 10.42
C GLU A 667 -41.08 5.93 11.78
N ILE A 668 -39.76 6.15 11.76
CA ILE A 668 -38.95 6.43 12.94
C ILE A 668 -38.46 7.88 12.92
N GLU A 669 -38.51 8.51 14.07
CA GLU A 669 -37.96 9.85 14.31
C GLU A 669 -36.77 9.74 15.25
N PHE A 670 -35.69 10.43 14.91
CA PHE A 670 -34.47 10.45 15.69
C PHE A 670 -34.51 11.61 16.68
N GLU A 671 -34.50 11.30 17.98
CA GLU A 671 -34.46 12.31 19.05
C GLU A 671 -33.04 12.67 19.45
N ASN A 672 -32.16 11.67 19.59
CA ASN A 672 -30.81 11.84 20.15
C ASN A 672 -29.71 11.23 19.26
N LEU A 673 -29.90 11.23 17.94
CA LEU A 673 -28.87 10.82 16.99
C LEU A 673 -27.84 11.96 16.81
N SER A 674 -26.93 12.13 17.77
CA SER A 674 -25.84 13.11 17.69
C SER A 674 -24.69 12.64 16.77
N PRO A 675 -23.83 13.53 16.26
CA PRO A 675 -22.61 13.10 15.56
C PRO A 675 -21.80 12.10 16.39
N GLY A 676 -21.35 11.02 15.77
CA GLY A 676 -20.70 9.90 16.46
C GLY A 676 -21.66 8.93 17.14
N SER A 677 -22.87 8.77 16.60
CA SER A 677 -23.88 7.82 17.09
C SER A 677 -24.26 6.79 16.03
N VAL A 678 -24.69 5.64 16.50
CA VAL A 678 -25.10 4.48 15.69
C VAL A 678 -26.35 3.87 16.30
N ILE A 679 -27.29 3.48 15.45
CA ILE A 679 -28.40 2.61 15.84
C ILE A 679 -28.60 1.51 14.79
N ILE A 680 -28.82 0.28 15.24
CA ILE A 680 -28.97 -0.89 14.38
C ILE A 680 -30.29 -1.59 14.69
N PHE A 681 -31.11 -1.77 13.66
CA PHE A 681 -32.41 -2.43 13.75
C PHE A 681 -32.36 -3.81 13.13
N ARG A 682 -33.06 -4.77 13.73
CA ARG A 682 -33.43 -6.02 13.06
C ARG A 682 -34.84 -5.89 12.53
N VAL A 683 -35.03 -6.20 11.25
CA VAL A 683 -36.27 -5.96 10.53
C VAL A 683 -36.66 -7.25 9.82
N SER A 684 -37.91 -7.65 9.95
CA SER A 684 -38.49 -8.73 9.16
C SER A 684 -39.55 -8.21 8.20
N LEU A 685 -39.86 -9.00 7.17
CA LEU A 685 -41.00 -8.71 6.29
C LEU A 685 -42.29 -8.57 7.10
N ASP A 686 -43.27 -7.87 6.53
CA ASP A 686 -44.61 -7.85 7.13
C ASP A 686 -45.17 -9.29 7.22
N PRO A 687 -46.03 -9.60 8.21
CA PRO A 687 -46.54 -10.96 8.39
C PRO A 687 -47.23 -11.56 7.17
N HIS A 688 -47.92 -10.76 6.35
CA HIS A 688 -48.56 -11.25 5.13
C HIS A 688 -47.52 -11.56 4.04
N ALA A 689 -46.52 -10.71 3.83
CA ALA A 689 -45.43 -11.03 2.89
C ALA A 689 -44.59 -12.21 3.36
N GLN A 690 -44.35 -12.37 4.67
CA GLN A 690 -43.66 -13.57 5.19
C GLN A 690 -44.38 -14.85 4.77
N VAL A 691 -45.72 -14.88 4.90
CA VAL A 691 -46.53 -16.03 4.48
C VAL A 691 -46.47 -16.21 2.97
N ALA A 692 -46.69 -15.14 2.19
CA ALA A 692 -46.68 -15.21 0.73
C ALA A 692 -45.33 -15.68 0.17
N VAL A 693 -44.23 -15.14 0.68
CA VAL A 693 -42.87 -15.51 0.30
C VAL A 693 -42.56 -16.94 0.74
N GLY A 694 -42.95 -17.34 1.96
CA GLY A 694 -42.77 -18.71 2.43
C GLY A 694 -43.48 -19.75 1.54
N ILE A 695 -44.70 -19.44 1.08
CA ILE A 695 -45.46 -20.26 0.13
C ILE A 695 -44.76 -20.30 -1.24
N LEU A 696 -44.36 -19.14 -1.77
CA LEU A 696 -43.65 -19.05 -3.05
C LEU A 696 -42.36 -19.89 -3.02
N ARG A 697 -41.57 -19.78 -1.95
CA ARG A 697 -40.35 -20.56 -1.76
C ARG A 697 -40.60 -22.06 -1.68
N ASN A 698 -41.69 -22.48 -1.04
CA ASN A 698 -42.09 -23.88 -1.04
C ASN A 698 -42.33 -24.39 -2.47
N HIS A 699 -43.00 -23.60 -3.32
CA HIS A 699 -43.15 -23.93 -4.74
C HIS A 699 -41.82 -23.92 -5.50
N LEU A 700 -40.89 -23.02 -5.17
CA LEU A 700 -39.59 -22.95 -5.84
C LEU A 700 -38.60 -24.04 -5.39
N THR A 701 -38.87 -24.71 -4.27
CA THR A 701 -38.01 -25.79 -3.73
C THR A 701 -37.84 -26.94 -4.73
N GLN A 702 -38.80 -27.15 -5.64
CA GLN A 702 -38.70 -28.13 -6.72
C GLN A 702 -37.59 -27.82 -7.75
N PHE A 703 -37.17 -26.57 -7.86
CA PHE A 703 -36.10 -26.12 -8.77
C PHE A 703 -34.73 -26.04 -8.08
N SER A 704 -34.73 -25.78 -6.77
CA SER A 704 -33.49 -25.74 -5.98
C SER A 704 -33.74 -25.95 -4.49
N PRO A 705 -32.94 -26.78 -3.80
CA PRO A 705 -33.02 -26.94 -2.35
C PRO A 705 -32.68 -25.66 -1.57
N HIS A 706 -32.09 -24.64 -2.21
CA HIS A 706 -31.83 -23.34 -1.59
C HIS A 706 -33.11 -22.65 -1.09
N PHE A 707 -34.24 -22.88 -1.75
CA PHE A 707 -35.53 -22.30 -1.35
C PHE A 707 -36.17 -22.97 -0.13
N LYS A 708 -35.64 -24.11 0.33
CA LYS A 708 -36.15 -24.82 1.51
C LYS A 708 -35.99 -24.04 2.80
N SER A 709 -34.92 -23.24 2.92
CA SER A 709 -34.79 -22.32 4.06
C SER A 709 -35.86 -21.24 3.93
N GLY A 710 -36.61 -20.97 5.00
CA GLY A 710 -37.69 -19.98 5.01
C GLY A 710 -38.97 -20.38 4.25
N SER A 711 -39.08 -21.62 3.73
CA SER A 711 -40.32 -22.10 3.09
C SER A 711 -41.40 -22.45 4.12
N LEU A 712 -42.67 -22.23 3.77
CA LEU A 712 -43.83 -22.65 4.56
C LEU A 712 -44.57 -23.78 3.84
N ALA A 713 -44.95 -24.82 4.60
CA ALA A 713 -45.71 -25.94 4.05
C ALA A 713 -47.10 -25.48 3.58
N VAL A 714 -47.54 -25.99 2.43
CA VAL A 714 -48.85 -25.70 1.85
C VAL A 714 -49.68 -26.99 1.83
N ASP A 715 -50.65 -27.11 2.73
CA ASP A 715 -51.49 -28.31 2.88
C ASP A 715 -52.27 -28.65 1.60
N ASN A 716 -52.58 -27.66 0.76
CA ASN A 716 -53.33 -27.79 -0.49
C ASN A 716 -52.52 -27.40 -1.75
N SER A 717 -51.23 -27.74 -1.80
CA SER A 717 -50.44 -27.56 -3.03
C SER A 717 -50.95 -28.47 -4.15
N ASP A 718 -51.12 -27.90 -5.35
CA ASP A 718 -51.50 -28.62 -6.57
C ASP A 718 -50.54 -29.82 -6.79
N PRO A 719 -51.04 -31.04 -7.11
CA PRO A 719 -50.20 -32.24 -7.25
C PRO A 719 -48.97 -32.04 -8.16
N ILE A 720 -49.07 -31.18 -9.18
CA ILE A 720 -47.97 -30.88 -10.11
C ILE A 720 -46.78 -30.18 -9.42
N LEU A 721 -47.01 -29.49 -8.30
CA LEU A 721 -45.99 -28.78 -7.51
C LEU A 721 -45.37 -29.67 -6.42
N LYS A 722 -45.87 -30.89 -6.24
CA LYS A 722 -45.34 -31.90 -5.30
C LYS A 722 -44.32 -32.85 -5.95
N ILE A 723 -44.18 -32.80 -7.27
CA ILE A 723 -43.25 -33.62 -8.04
C ILE A 723 -42.04 -32.74 -8.39
N PRO A 724 -40.83 -33.03 -7.88
CA PRO A 724 -39.63 -32.26 -8.22
C PRO A 724 -39.36 -32.32 -9.73
N PHE A 725 -39.27 -31.17 -10.40
CA PHE A 725 -38.84 -31.11 -11.82
C PHE A 725 -37.42 -31.66 -12.01
N ALA A 726 -36.58 -31.59 -10.97
CA ALA A 726 -35.27 -32.21 -10.91
C ALA A 726 -35.37 -33.55 -10.16
N SER A 727 -35.79 -34.61 -10.85
CA SER A 727 -35.51 -36.00 -10.46
C SER A 727 -34.60 -36.65 -11.48
#